data_AF-A0A7G8GRX5-F1
#
_entry.id   AF-A0A7G8GRX5-F1
#
_cell.length_a   1.000
_cell.length_b   1.000
_cell.length_c   1.000
_cell.angle_alpha   90.00
_cell.angle_beta   90.00
_cell.angle_gamma   90.00
#
_symmetry.space_group_name_H-M   'P 1'
#
loop_
_entity.id
_entity.type
_entity.pdbx_description
1 polymer ?
#
loop_
_entity_poly.entity_id
_entity_poly.type
_entity_poly.pdbx_seq_one_letter_code
_entity_poly.pdbx_strand_id
1 'polypeptide(L)'
;MAGTKPVVTGGGNSNDGLTIRPLFGVVLASARELVLWMLEAGHTPQHLTVEQTGADTLAAAVQQEIQLLQRHNQKALASALQQRAGLPSSTTRDAIGLQEYAQGAILRARLQRLNQDRGVQESARSGTTEEVLKTVAGLLNSMQVNTAVHLLCSHAEVCPYSPRIEQALAETAEAEEHWLAAREHWHHVLQSQPPASIAVHAQGRLKALDASEPLKQQRVVMEFDHLLFEECFLTHIGPEPLPFARPTEAAKAFWEHDVEAEALLSPEINPLIWADFRKDSSLQQAARYVLVQKLFHGRCLLEAIANDGGVPTAAMALRCAASFNSSFYLKQRERWQTVSAETALTHYLNKGWKRGLDPSPEFSTNEALGKEPLLRQFGINPLYASLCNNSDAGQQRLLKQTVQRFGSGAVVSLSEHQELGNAHLTRFTESAYFNPKFTWFNASPTGDHSSLQLHWVIPDFSPGGGGHMTIFRMVKHLERQGHRVTIWVLNPVRSRHAADLRDDVLKHYQPIQAKVLPLDTSFFFSSGDAVIATSWQTVEAVTQAQGFKERFYFIQDYEPFFYARGSEAVQAEATYKQGLACICASPWLDHIMRERYGAWSRPFWLAFDHRIYNCTAEQLRERWQRQHEDDQAFHLAVYARRFTERRCVELAFAGLERLCRTNRNIVVHLFGDPRPPEHLGCPAIHHGVINAAQLAKLYQFCDLGISLSATNYSLIPQEMMASGLPVVDLAVESTEAIYPEGVIALAPPSAEGLANTIQLLLDSPETLQKQAEAGLEWVSQFSWEKAGIAVEQALIRRISEVDGACTCEGIAFQQPLTVQPKQPQYKASVVIPTHNAGTILAPVLSAIQQQQTPWEFQCVLIDSNSTDGTLEQLQAFAAIQPNVTIQQIAKWEFQHGHTRNRGVADSDAEFVAFLTQDAIPADEHWLDNLVSALESQPAAAGAFGRHIAHDGASPMIQNELECHFAGLDKFPKALSLNSKQELICADDQAWRQVLHFYSDNNSCLRKSIWQEMPLPCVPFGEDQLWAEAIIRRGYAKVYAKDAVVKHSHHYSPAETYERSAIEAEFFRTCFGHTLHRSRLAMDAAISNDCKAASAIAMRNKTNNTVNELDHSYQSIIAKHLGWKNANK
;
A
#
# COMPACT_ATOMS: atom_id res chain seq x y z
N MET A 1 35.11 -38.95 -35.13
CA MET A 1 35.78 -37.93 -35.95
C MET A 1 34.86 -36.73 -36.10
N ALA A 2 35.01 -35.71 -35.26
CA ALA A 2 34.32 -34.43 -35.38
C ALA A 2 35.20 -33.42 -34.66
N GLY A 3 36.02 -32.66 -35.41
CA GLY A 3 37.06 -31.84 -34.79
C GLY A 3 37.72 -30.78 -35.67
N THR A 4 37.30 -30.61 -36.92
CA THR A 4 37.90 -29.60 -37.81
C THR A 4 36.82 -28.73 -38.45
N LYS A 5 36.79 -27.45 -38.05
CA LYS A 5 35.93 -26.41 -38.62
C LYS A 5 36.48 -25.95 -39.99
N PRO A 6 35.62 -25.53 -40.94
CA PRO A 6 36.06 -24.94 -42.19
C PRO A 6 36.88 -23.66 -41.93
N VAL A 7 37.91 -23.43 -42.75
CA VAL A 7 38.76 -22.25 -42.67
C VAL A 7 38.07 -21.10 -43.41
N VAL A 8 37.71 -20.05 -42.68
CA VAL A 8 37.17 -18.79 -43.21
C VAL A 8 38.31 -17.79 -43.32
N THR A 9 38.48 -17.14 -44.48
CA THR A 9 39.53 -16.12 -44.68
C THR A 9 38.98 -14.83 -45.28
N GLY A 10 39.30 -13.70 -44.63
CA GLY A 10 39.07 -12.29 -45.04
C GLY A 10 37.89 -11.61 -44.34
N GLY A 11 37.92 -10.36 -43.84
CA GLY A 11 38.99 -9.36 -43.67
C GLY A 11 38.41 -8.02 -43.19
N GLY A 12 38.76 -7.58 -41.97
CA GLY A 12 38.97 -6.19 -41.54
C GLY A 12 37.90 -5.07 -41.63
N ASN A 13 36.88 -5.10 -42.50
CA ASN A 13 35.90 -4.01 -42.62
C ASN A 13 34.50 -4.52 -43.03
N SER A 14 33.46 -3.86 -42.54
CA SER A 14 32.07 -4.33 -42.51
C SER A 14 31.32 -4.44 -43.86
N ASN A 15 32.01 -4.35 -45.01
CA ASN A 15 31.37 -4.35 -46.33
C ASN A 15 31.98 -5.32 -47.37
N ASP A 16 32.99 -6.12 -47.04
CA ASP A 16 33.54 -7.12 -47.96
C ASP A 16 32.90 -8.50 -47.73
N GLY A 17 32.38 -9.12 -48.82
CA GLY A 17 31.63 -10.38 -48.78
C GLY A 17 32.46 -11.60 -48.35
N LEU A 18 31.79 -12.57 -47.70
CA LEU A 18 32.41 -13.78 -47.15
C LEU A 18 32.55 -14.88 -48.22
N THR A 19 33.77 -15.36 -48.46
CA THR A 19 34.07 -16.44 -49.42
C THR A 19 34.44 -17.74 -48.70
N ILE A 20 33.82 -18.85 -49.08
CA ILE A 20 34.05 -20.18 -48.47
C ILE A 20 34.79 -21.11 -49.44
N ARG A 21 35.90 -21.70 -48.99
CA ARG A 21 36.61 -22.79 -49.67
C ARG A 21 36.35 -24.14 -48.98
N PRO A 22 35.76 -25.14 -49.65
CA PRO A 22 35.63 -26.47 -49.09
C PRO A 22 37.01 -27.18 -49.07
N LEU A 23 37.45 -27.61 -47.89
CA LEU A 23 38.59 -28.52 -47.76
C LEU A 23 38.19 -29.91 -48.28
N PHE A 24 38.92 -30.40 -49.28
CA PHE A 24 38.72 -31.73 -49.87
C PHE A 24 38.72 -32.81 -48.78
N GLY A 25 37.60 -33.53 -48.64
CA GLY A 25 37.49 -34.73 -47.80
C GLY A 25 36.57 -34.63 -46.58
N VAL A 26 35.94 -33.48 -46.30
CA VAL A 26 34.93 -33.39 -45.23
C VAL A 26 33.52 -33.56 -45.82
N VAL A 27 32.92 -34.73 -45.63
CA VAL A 27 31.51 -34.95 -45.95
C VAL A 27 30.66 -34.24 -44.89
N LEU A 28 30.21 -33.03 -45.20
CA LEU A 28 29.17 -32.33 -44.45
C LEU A 28 27.81 -32.91 -44.84
N ALA A 29 26.96 -33.20 -43.86
CA ALA A 29 25.80 -34.07 -43.98
C ALA A 29 24.64 -33.53 -44.83
N SER A 30 24.57 -32.23 -45.15
CA SER A 30 23.73 -31.67 -46.22
C SER A 30 23.98 -30.17 -46.40
N ALA A 31 23.63 -29.62 -47.56
CA ALA A 31 23.62 -28.17 -47.82
C ALA A 31 22.82 -27.38 -46.77
N ARG A 32 21.76 -27.98 -46.24
CA ARG A 32 20.87 -27.40 -45.22
C ARG A 32 21.55 -27.21 -43.87
N GLU A 33 22.40 -28.15 -43.44
CA GLU A 33 23.13 -28.02 -42.18
C GLU A 33 24.20 -26.93 -42.24
N LEU A 34 24.83 -26.73 -43.40
CA LEU A 34 25.79 -25.65 -43.60
C LEU A 34 25.12 -24.29 -43.44
N VAL A 35 23.95 -24.09 -44.06
CA VAL A 35 23.20 -22.82 -44.01
C VAL A 35 22.68 -22.55 -42.58
N LEU A 36 22.23 -23.57 -41.85
CA LEU A 36 21.81 -23.43 -40.46
C LEU A 36 22.95 -23.05 -39.53
N TRP A 37 24.13 -23.67 -39.69
CA TRP A 37 25.32 -23.33 -38.91
C TRP A 37 25.75 -21.86 -39.12
N MET A 38 25.59 -21.33 -40.33
CA MET A 38 25.94 -19.94 -40.64
C MET A 38 24.95 -18.93 -40.05
N LEU A 39 23.66 -19.27 -39.99
CA LEU A 39 22.65 -18.48 -39.29
C LEU A 39 22.88 -18.49 -37.77
N GLU A 40 23.28 -19.64 -37.21
CA GLU A 40 23.69 -19.76 -35.80
C GLU A 40 24.95 -18.94 -35.46
N ALA A 41 25.78 -18.64 -36.46
CA ALA A 41 26.98 -17.80 -36.34
C ALA A 41 26.71 -16.29 -36.57
N GLY A 42 25.47 -15.89 -36.87
CA GLY A 42 25.07 -14.47 -36.98
C GLY A 42 25.29 -13.83 -38.36
N HIS A 43 25.53 -14.60 -39.41
CA HIS A 43 25.71 -14.07 -40.77
C HIS A 43 24.39 -14.04 -41.57
N THR A 44 24.13 -12.97 -42.32
CA THR A 44 22.94 -12.83 -43.16
C THR A 44 23.12 -13.45 -44.55
N PRO A 45 22.10 -14.16 -45.11
CA PRO A 45 22.24 -14.90 -46.37
C PRO A 45 22.55 -14.07 -47.63
N GLN A 46 22.42 -12.74 -47.56
CA GLN A 46 22.43 -11.85 -48.73
C GLN A 46 23.84 -11.55 -49.29
N HIS A 47 24.91 -11.81 -48.53
CA HIS A 47 26.30 -11.46 -48.91
C HIS A 47 27.21 -12.67 -49.12
N LEU A 48 26.65 -13.85 -49.37
CA LEU A 48 27.39 -15.11 -49.50
C LEU A 48 27.72 -15.45 -50.96
N THR A 49 29.01 -15.67 -51.25
CA THR A 49 29.50 -16.18 -52.54
C THR A 49 30.35 -17.42 -52.33
N VAL A 50 30.05 -18.49 -53.07
CA VAL A 50 30.79 -19.76 -53.02
C VAL A 50 31.73 -19.82 -54.22
N GLU A 51 33.03 -19.99 -53.96
CA GLU A 51 34.03 -20.13 -55.04
C GLU A 51 33.82 -21.47 -55.77
N GLN A 52 33.66 -21.42 -57.09
CA GLN A 52 33.49 -22.63 -57.90
C GLN A 52 34.79 -23.44 -57.93
N THR A 53 34.82 -24.56 -57.22
CA THR A 53 35.84 -25.59 -57.40
C THR A 53 35.17 -26.96 -57.56
N GLY A 54 35.04 -27.41 -58.81
CA GLY A 54 34.97 -28.81 -59.24
C GLY A 54 33.92 -29.77 -58.65
N ALA A 55 33.02 -29.29 -57.78
CA ALA A 55 31.96 -30.06 -57.16
C ALA A 55 30.62 -29.34 -57.38
N ASP A 56 30.17 -29.33 -58.63
CA ASP A 56 29.03 -28.55 -59.13
C ASP A 56 27.70 -28.86 -58.40
N THR A 57 27.58 -30.03 -57.76
CA THR A 57 26.36 -30.46 -57.06
C THR A 57 26.18 -29.84 -55.67
N LEU A 58 27.26 -29.60 -54.90
CA LEU A 58 27.13 -29.05 -53.55
C LEU A 58 26.93 -27.54 -53.56
N ALA A 59 27.63 -26.83 -54.45
CA ALA A 59 27.45 -25.39 -54.63
C ALA A 59 26.04 -25.06 -55.14
N ALA A 60 25.52 -25.85 -56.10
CA ALA A 60 24.14 -25.71 -56.57
C ALA A 60 23.12 -26.02 -55.47
N ALA A 61 23.34 -27.06 -54.65
CA ALA A 61 22.44 -27.40 -53.55
C ALA A 61 22.41 -26.32 -52.46
N VAL A 62 23.55 -25.70 -52.13
CA VAL A 62 23.62 -24.59 -51.16
C VAL A 62 22.95 -23.33 -51.72
N GLN A 63 23.15 -22.99 -53.01
CA GLN A 63 22.46 -21.88 -53.65
C GLN A 63 20.95 -22.11 -53.77
N GLN A 64 20.51 -23.34 -54.04
CA GLN A 64 19.11 -23.70 -54.10
C GLN A 64 18.44 -23.58 -52.73
N GLU A 65 19.14 -23.95 -51.65
CA GLU A 65 18.63 -23.84 -50.28
C GLU A 65 18.58 -22.38 -49.79
N ILE A 66 19.56 -21.56 -50.18
CA ILE A 66 19.54 -20.11 -49.96
C ILE A 66 18.38 -19.46 -50.73
N GLN A 67 18.14 -19.85 -51.99
CA GLN A 67 17.00 -19.36 -52.76
C GLN A 67 15.64 -19.85 -52.21
N LEU A 68 15.57 -21.06 -51.66
CA LEU A 68 14.37 -21.58 -51.00
C LEU A 68 14.05 -20.79 -49.72
N LEU A 69 15.06 -20.48 -48.91
CA LEU A 69 14.92 -19.63 -47.72
C LEU A 69 14.57 -18.17 -48.06
N GLN A 70 15.04 -17.67 -49.20
CA GLN A 70 14.69 -16.33 -49.71
C GLN A 70 13.29 -16.28 -50.34
N ARG A 71 12.79 -17.39 -50.92
CA ARG A 71 11.49 -17.43 -51.62
C ARG A 71 10.32 -17.89 -50.74
N HIS A 72 10.54 -18.67 -49.69
CA HIS A 72 9.45 -19.20 -48.86
C HIS A 72 9.36 -18.47 -47.52
N ASN A 73 8.26 -17.72 -47.41
CA ASN A 73 7.83 -16.90 -46.28
C ASN A 73 7.92 -17.64 -44.93
N GLN A 74 8.22 -16.89 -43.86
CA GLN A 74 8.50 -17.20 -42.44
C GLN A 74 7.87 -18.47 -41.79
N LYS A 75 6.83 -19.07 -42.37
CA LYS A 75 6.12 -20.26 -41.88
C LYS A 75 6.92 -21.57 -41.96
N ALA A 76 7.79 -21.75 -42.95
CA ALA A 76 8.57 -22.99 -43.09
C ALA A 76 9.68 -23.09 -42.02
N LEU A 77 10.31 -21.96 -41.69
CA LEU A 77 11.30 -21.84 -40.62
C LEU A 77 10.63 -22.08 -39.24
N ALA A 78 9.46 -21.51 -39.02
CA ALA A 78 8.66 -21.72 -37.82
C ALA A 78 8.25 -23.19 -37.61
N SER A 79 7.82 -23.87 -38.68
CA SER A 79 7.38 -25.26 -38.60
C SER A 79 8.54 -26.23 -38.32
N ALA A 80 9.73 -25.98 -38.89
CA ALA A 80 10.93 -26.78 -38.61
C ALA A 80 11.45 -26.59 -37.17
N LEU A 81 11.32 -25.37 -36.62
CA LEU A 81 11.68 -25.08 -35.23
C LEU A 81 10.65 -25.66 -34.23
N GLN A 82 9.36 -25.65 -34.56
CA GLN A 82 8.29 -26.28 -33.76
C GLN A 82 8.43 -27.81 -33.67
N GLN A 83 8.76 -28.48 -34.77
CA GLN A 83 8.92 -29.95 -34.80
C GLN A 83 10.10 -30.44 -33.96
N ARG A 84 11.18 -29.67 -33.88
CA ARG A 84 12.39 -30.02 -33.11
C ARG A 84 12.27 -29.64 -31.63
N ALA A 85 11.36 -28.74 -31.27
CA ALA A 85 11.09 -28.28 -29.90
C ALA A 85 9.89 -28.99 -29.22
N GLY A 86 9.07 -29.74 -29.96
CA GLY A 86 8.01 -30.59 -29.40
C GLY A 86 6.75 -29.85 -28.92
N LEU A 87 6.32 -28.77 -29.61
CA LEU A 87 5.19 -27.92 -29.21
C LEU A 87 3.89 -28.22 -30.01
N PRO A 88 2.69 -28.06 -29.40
CA PRO A 88 1.40 -28.23 -30.08
C PRO A 88 1.07 -27.07 -31.05
N SER A 89 0.35 -27.37 -32.12
CA SER A 89 0.16 -26.53 -33.32
C SER A 89 -0.60 -25.20 -33.14
N SER A 90 -1.07 -24.87 -31.95
CA SER A 90 -1.96 -23.73 -31.68
C SER A 90 -1.29 -22.51 -31.04
N THR A 91 0.01 -22.55 -30.72
CA THR A 91 0.72 -21.44 -30.08
C THR A 91 1.53 -20.62 -31.09
N THR A 92 1.27 -19.30 -31.05
CA THR A 92 1.94 -18.18 -31.74
C THR A 92 1.76 -18.02 -33.27
N ARG A 93 1.23 -16.85 -33.69
CA ARG A 93 0.97 -16.47 -35.10
C ARG A 93 2.03 -15.56 -35.74
N ASP A 94 3.01 -15.05 -35.00
CA ASP A 94 4.06 -14.19 -35.56
C ASP A 94 5.45 -14.86 -35.56
N ALA A 95 6.25 -14.48 -36.55
CA ALA A 95 7.57 -15.05 -36.80
C ALA A 95 8.65 -14.50 -35.86
N ILE A 96 8.37 -13.39 -35.17
CA ILE A 96 9.30 -12.68 -34.29
C ILE A 96 9.37 -13.41 -32.94
N GLY A 97 8.22 -13.76 -32.36
CA GLY A 97 8.15 -14.52 -31.11
C GLY A 97 8.69 -15.96 -31.25
N LEU A 98 8.63 -16.56 -32.44
CA LEU A 98 9.24 -17.87 -32.72
C LEU A 98 10.77 -17.80 -32.85
N GLN A 99 11.31 -16.68 -33.36
CA GLN A 99 12.74 -16.45 -33.48
C GLN A 99 13.37 -16.17 -32.09
N GLU A 100 12.70 -15.38 -31.26
CA GLU A 100 13.10 -15.11 -29.87
C GLU A 100 13.05 -16.38 -29.00
N TYR A 101 12.02 -17.22 -29.17
CA TYR A 101 11.89 -18.46 -28.41
C TYR A 101 12.90 -19.54 -28.83
N ALA A 102 13.22 -19.63 -30.13
CA ALA A 102 14.26 -20.53 -30.64
C ALA A 102 15.65 -20.14 -30.15
N GLN A 103 15.96 -18.84 -30.07
CA GLN A 103 17.19 -18.33 -29.46
C GLN A 103 17.27 -18.68 -27.97
N GLY A 104 16.16 -18.55 -27.23
CA GLY A 104 16.06 -18.99 -25.83
C GLY A 104 16.28 -20.50 -25.63
N ALA A 105 15.78 -21.34 -26.54
CA ALA A 105 15.97 -22.80 -26.48
C ALA A 105 17.42 -23.25 -26.77
N ILE A 106 18.09 -22.62 -27.74
CA ILE A 106 19.50 -22.86 -28.06
C ILE A 106 20.41 -22.42 -26.89
N LEU A 107 20.05 -21.33 -26.21
CA LEU A 107 20.79 -20.83 -25.04
C LEU A 107 20.61 -21.72 -23.81
N ARG A 108 19.40 -22.24 -23.56
CA ARG A 108 19.14 -23.26 -22.53
C ARG A 108 20.01 -24.52 -22.71
N ALA A 109 20.15 -25.00 -23.95
CA ALA A 109 20.99 -26.15 -24.28
C ALA A 109 22.51 -25.87 -24.15
N ARG A 110 22.95 -24.60 -24.26
CA ARG A 110 24.33 -24.17 -23.99
C ARG A 110 24.60 -24.05 -22.48
N LEU A 111 23.67 -23.47 -21.73
CA LEU A 111 23.78 -23.32 -20.27
C LEU A 111 23.74 -24.67 -19.53
N GLN A 112 22.90 -25.62 -19.99
CA GLN A 112 22.92 -26.99 -19.45
C GLN A 112 24.25 -27.73 -19.71
N ARG A 113 24.91 -27.47 -20.84
CA ARG A 113 26.25 -28.02 -21.13
C ARG A 113 27.36 -27.36 -20.32
N LEU A 114 27.28 -26.04 -20.11
CA LEU A 114 28.19 -25.29 -19.23
C LEU A 114 28.09 -25.74 -17.76
N ASN A 115 26.89 -26.06 -17.29
CA ASN A 115 26.67 -26.55 -15.92
C ASN A 115 27.17 -28.00 -15.71
N GLN A 116 27.40 -28.76 -16.79
CA GLN A 116 27.99 -30.11 -16.75
C GLN A 116 29.52 -30.09 -16.93
N ASP A 117 30.12 -28.92 -17.18
CA ASP A 117 31.56 -28.78 -17.33
C ASP A 117 32.26 -28.78 -15.96
N ARG A 118 33.16 -29.75 -15.74
CA ARG A 118 33.85 -29.95 -14.47
C ARG A 118 34.70 -28.74 -14.05
N GLY A 119 35.26 -27.98 -15.00
CA GLY A 119 36.09 -26.81 -14.68
C GLY A 119 35.29 -25.64 -14.09
N VAL A 120 34.04 -25.49 -14.52
CA VAL A 120 33.10 -24.46 -14.02
C VAL A 120 32.57 -24.85 -12.63
N GLN A 121 32.27 -26.14 -12.42
CA GLN A 121 31.86 -26.64 -11.10
C GLN A 121 32.98 -26.58 -10.06
N GLU A 122 34.23 -26.80 -10.44
CA GLU A 122 35.39 -26.64 -9.54
C GLU A 122 35.67 -25.17 -9.21
N SER A 123 35.54 -24.25 -10.17
CA SER A 123 35.71 -22.81 -9.96
C SER A 123 34.59 -22.19 -9.10
N ALA A 124 33.36 -22.68 -9.22
CA ALA A 124 32.24 -22.30 -8.36
C ALA A 124 32.43 -22.77 -6.89
N ARG A 125 33.14 -23.88 -6.68
CA ARG A 125 33.48 -24.39 -5.34
C ARG A 125 34.70 -23.70 -4.70
N SER A 126 35.58 -23.10 -5.49
CA SER A 126 36.77 -22.39 -4.99
C SER A 126 36.55 -20.91 -4.67
N GLY A 127 35.35 -20.37 -4.90
CA GLY A 127 34.95 -19.04 -4.43
C GLY A 127 35.43 -17.84 -5.27
N THR A 128 35.86 -18.05 -6.52
CA THR A 128 36.20 -16.95 -7.43
C THR A 128 35.01 -16.59 -8.32
N THR A 129 34.09 -15.79 -7.77
CA THR A 129 32.82 -15.33 -8.38
C THR A 129 33.02 -14.49 -9.66
N GLU A 130 34.22 -14.00 -9.93
CA GLU A 130 34.49 -12.99 -10.96
C GLU A 130 34.53 -13.53 -12.40
N GLU A 131 35.00 -14.76 -12.63
CA GLU A 131 35.05 -15.37 -13.98
C GLU A 131 33.68 -15.85 -14.47
N VAL A 132 32.84 -16.33 -13.54
CA VAL A 132 31.44 -16.70 -13.84
C VAL A 132 30.64 -15.45 -14.21
N LEU A 133 30.82 -14.34 -13.48
CA LEU A 133 30.18 -13.06 -13.76
C LEU A 133 30.64 -12.44 -15.09
N LYS A 134 31.93 -12.51 -15.43
CA LYS A 134 32.44 -12.05 -16.74
C LYS A 134 31.89 -12.85 -17.91
N THR A 135 31.71 -14.17 -17.73
CA THR A 135 31.15 -15.05 -18.77
C THR A 135 29.66 -14.80 -18.98
N VAL A 136 28.90 -14.58 -17.90
CA VAL A 136 27.47 -14.26 -17.95
C VAL A 136 27.22 -12.85 -18.49
N ALA A 137 28.01 -11.85 -18.08
CA ALA A 137 27.93 -10.48 -18.61
C ALA A 137 28.28 -10.41 -20.10
N GLY A 138 29.27 -11.19 -20.57
CA GLY A 138 29.59 -11.29 -21.99
C GLY A 138 28.47 -11.92 -22.84
N LEU A 139 27.69 -12.84 -22.27
CA LEU A 139 26.50 -13.41 -22.92
C LEU A 139 25.33 -12.42 -22.95
N LEU A 140 25.10 -11.69 -21.85
CA LEU A 140 24.04 -10.69 -21.72
C LEU A 140 24.24 -9.47 -22.62
N ASN A 141 25.48 -9.01 -22.82
CA ASN A 141 25.82 -7.90 -23.72
C ASN A 141 25.56 -8.17 -25.21
N SER A 142 25.15 -9.39 -25.58
CA SER A 142 24.88 -9.78 -26.97
C SER A 142 23.39 -9.96 -27.30
N MET A 143 22.48 -9.64 -26.36
CA MET A 143 21.03 -9.86 -26.49
C MET A 143 20.21 -8.56 -26.33
N GLN A 144 19.02 -8.50 -26.95
CA GLN A 144 18.05 -7.43 -26.69
C GLN A 144 17.40 -7.61 -25.30
N VAL A 145 17.19 -6.49 -24.59
CA VAL A 145 16.84 -6.40 -23.16
C VAL A 145 15.59 -7.21 -22.79
N ASN A 146 14.56 -7.20 -23.64
CA ASN A 146 13.31 -7.95 -23.39
C ASN A 146 13.51 -9.47 -23.34
N THR A 147 14.49 -10.02 -24.05
CA THR A 147 14.80 -11.45 -24.02
C THR A 147 15.60 -11.83 -22.76
N ALA A 148 16.44 -10.93 -22.25
CA ALA A 148 17.23 -11.15 -21.04
C ALA A 148 16.36 -11.18 -19.76
N VAL A 149 15.36 -10.29 -19.70
CA VAL A 149 14.40 -10.19 -18.58
C VAL A 149 13.50 -11.43 -18.50
N HIS A 150 12.95 -11.90 -19.64
CA HIS A 150 12.11 -13.10 -19.68
C HIS A 150 12.87 -14.40 -19.33
N LEU A 151 14.17 -14.49 -19.61
CA LEU A 151 14.99 -15.68 -19.36
C LEU A 151 15.38 -15.84 -17.87
N LEU A 152 15.62 -14.72 -17.17
CA LEU A 152 16.00 -14.73 -15.76
C LEU A 152 14.81 -14.99 -14.84
N CYS A 153 13.63 -14.45 -15.17
CA CYS A 153 12.40 -14.73 -14.43
C CYS A 153 11.94 -16.19 -14.56
N SER A 154 12.38 -16.94 -15.57
CA SER A 154 11.97 -18.32 -15.82
C SER A 154 12.93 -19.40 -15.28
N HIS A 155 14.05 -19.03 -14.63
CA HIS A 155 15.07 -19.97 -14.12
C HIS A 155 15.54 -19.70 -12.67
N ALA A 156 14.71 -19.06 -11.84
CA ALA A 156 14.99 -18.75 -10.44
C ALA A 156 15.24 -19.97 -9.51
N GLU A 157 15.14 -21.21 -10.01
CA GLU A 157 15.41 -22.43 -9.23
C GLU A 157 16.89 -22.90 -9.24
N VAL A 158 17.80 -22.31 -10.05
CA VAL A 158 19.14 -22.92 -10.30
C VAL A 158 20.36 -22.02 -10.02
N CYS A 159 20.19 -20.74 -9.63
CA CYS A 159 21.30 -19.89 -9.17
C CYS A 159 20.98 -19.26 -7.80
N PRO A 160 21.93 -19.20 -6.84
CA PRO A 160 21.71 -18.47 -5.61
C PRO A 160 21.52 -16.98 -5.94
N TYR A 161 20.42 -16.42 -5.43
CA TYR A 161 20.00 -15.02 -5.53
C TYR A 161 21.17 -14.01 -5.37
N SER A 162 21.28 -13.03 -6.27
CA SER A 162 22.25 -11.92 -6.17
C SER A 162 21.56 -10.56 -6.42
N PRO A 163 21.42 -9.70 -5.39
CA PRO A 163 20.79 -8.37 -5.47
C PRO A 163 21.36 -7.42 -6.53
N ARG A 164 22.61 -7.64 -6.96
CA ARG A 164 23.29 -6.81 -7.98
C ARG A 164 22.71 -6.94 -9.39
N ILE A 165 22.02 -8.04 -9.70
CA ILE A 165 21.41 -8.27 -11.02
C ILE A 165 20.09 -7.50 -11.13
N GLU A 166 19.35 -7.41 -10.03
CA GLU A 166 18.08 -6.68 -9.94
C GLU A 166 18.30 -5.16 -10.06
N GLN A 167 19.36 -4.64 -9.43
CA GLN A 167 19.76 -3.24 -9.52
C GLN A 167 20.16 -2.84 -10.95
N ALA A 168 20.97 -3.65 -11.65
CA ALA A 168 21.37 -3.35 -13.03
C ALA A 168 20.18 -3.38 -14.01
N LEU A 169 19.15 -4.19 -13.74
CA LEU A 169 17.94 -4.27 -14.55
C LEU A 169 17.01 -3.07 -14.34
N ALA A 170 16.89 -2.59 -13.09
CA ALA A 170 16.15 -1.37 -12.77
C ALA A 170 16.79 -0.13 -13.42
N GLU A 171 18.11 -0.03 -13.35
CA GLU A 171 18.88 1.06 -13.97
C GLU A 171 18.75 1.08 -15.51
N THR A 172 18.61 -0.09 -16.15
CA THR A 172 18.46 -0.18 -17.60
C THR A 172 17.04 0.17 -18.07
N ALA A 173 16.01 -0.23 -17.31
CA ALA A 173 14.61 0.08 -17.62
C ALA A 173 14.28 1.57 -17.41
N GLU A 174 14.82 2.18 -16.36
CA GLU A 174 14.65 3.61 -16.05
C GLU A 174 15.35 4.50 -17.10
N ALA A 175 16.48 4.06 -17.65
CA ALA A 175 17.19 4.76 -18.72
C ALA A 175 16.41 4.78 -20.06
N GLU A 176 15.67 3.70 -20.37
CA GLU A 176 14.84 3.60 -21.59
C GLU A 176 13.57 4.46 -21.49
N GLU A 177 12.97 4.53 -20.30
CA GLU A 177 11.79 5.35 -20.02
C GLU A 177 12.12 6.86 -20.07
N HIS A 178 13.26 7.27 -19.51
CA HIS A 178 13.76 8.64 -19.62
C HIS A 178 14.13 9.04 -21.05
N TRP A 179 14.65 8.12 -21.86
CA TRP A 179 14.92 8.36 -23.29
C TRP A 179 13.63 8.59 -24.09
N LEU A 180 12.60 7.76 -23.86
CA LEU A 180 11.30 7.90 -24.52
C LEU A 180 10.61 9.21 -24.15
N ALA A 181 10.65 9.60 -22.87
CA ALA A 181 10.11 10.86 -22.37
C ALA A 181 10.84 12.09 -22.96
N ALA A 182 12.17 12.06 -23.01
CA ALA A 182 12.97 13.12 -23.63
C ALA A 182 12.69 13.24 -25.13
N ARG A 183 12.55 12.10 -25.84
CA ARG A 183 12.24 12.07 -27.27
C ARG A 183 10.88 12.68 -27.59
N GLU A 184 9.84 12.36 -26.81
CA GLU A 184 8.51 12.95 -26.97
C GLU A 184 8.52 14.47 -26.71
N HIS A 185 9.22 14.89 -25.64
CA HIS A 185 9.38 16.32 -25.32
C HIS A 185 10.00 17.10 -26.49
N TRP A 186 11.09 16.59 -27.08
CA TRP A 186 11.79 17.29 -28.18
C TRP A 186 11.05 17.22 -29.52
N HIS A 187 10.29 16.15 -29.78
CA HIS A 187 9.36 16.13 -30.92
C HIS A 187 8.32 17.24 -30.82
N HIS A 188 7.87 17.56 -29.60
CA HIS A 188 6.93 18.66 -29.34
C HIS A 188 7.59 20.04 -29.52
N VAL A 189 8.84 20.20 -29.08
CA VAL A 189 9.62 21.44 -29.27
C VAL A 189 9.95 21.70 -30.75
N LEU A 190 10.21 20.66 -31.55
CA LEU A 190 10.49 20.81 -32.98
C LEU A 190 9.24 21.16 -33.81
N GLN A 191 8.05 20.84 -33.32
CA GLN A 191 6.77 21.17 -33.97
C GLN A 191 6.28 22.60 -33.69
N SER A 192 6.87 23.30 -32.71
CA SER A 192 6.42 24.61 -32.21
C SER A 192 7.16 25.83 -32.80
N GLN A 193 7.81 25.68 -33.96
CA GLN A 193 8.59 26.69 -34.69
C GLN A 193 9.76 27.36 -33.92
N PRO A 194 10.87 26.64 -33.66
CA PRO A 194 12.14 27.26 -33.28
C PRO A 194 12.88 27.86 -34.51
N PRO A 195 13.92 28.70 -34.31
CA PRO A 195 14.76 29.23 -35.39
C PRO A 195 15.31 28.10 -36.29
N ALA A 196 15.30 28.31 -37.61
CA ALA A 196 15.58 27.28 -38.62
C ALA A 196 16.93 26.54 -38.46
N SER A 197 17.93 27.15 -37.82
CA SER A 197 19.23 26.53 -37.54
C SER A 197 19.15 25.44 -36.45
N ILE A 198 18.34 25.64 -35.42
CA ILE A 198 18.18 24.72 -34.28
C ILE A 198 17.38 23.48 -34.70
N ALA A 199 16.33 23.67 -35.50
CA ALA A 199 15.50 22.58 -36.00
C ALA A 199 16.27 21.59 -36.89
N VAL A 200 17.12 22.10 -37.80
CA VAL A 200 17.92 21.28 -38.73
C VAL A 200 19.01 20.50 -37.99
N HIS A 201 19.65 21.09 -36.98
CA HIS A 201 20.69 20.42 -36.21
C HIS A 201 20.11 19.36 -35.25
N ALA A 202 18.98 19.66 -34.60
CA ALA A 202 18.26 18.70 -33.75
C ALA A 202 17.73 17.50 -34.56
N GLN A 203 17.16 17.71 -35.75
CA GLN A 203 16.73 16.62 -36.64
C GLN A 203 17.89 15.76 -37.16
N GLY A 204 19.05 16.38 -37.44
CA GLY A 204 20.26 15.65 -37.87
C GLY A 204 20.80 14.73 -36.78
N ARG A 205 20.75 15.14 -35.51
CA ARG A 205 21.26 14.35 -34.38
C ARG A 205 20.26 13.33 -33.82
N LEU A 206 18.95 13.60 -33.83
CA LEU A 206 17.92 12.60 -33.54
C LEU A 206 18.06 11.36 -34.46
N LYS A 207 18.31 11.60 -35.76
CA LYS A 207 18.61 10.52 -36.73
C LYS A 207 19.89 9.75 -36.44
N ALA A 208 20.91 10.37 -35.83
CA ALA A 208 22.16 9.71 -35.48
C ALA A 208 22.03 8.88 -34.17
N LEU A 209 21.17 9.32 -33.26
CA LEU A 209 20.85 8.67 -31.98
C LEU A 209 19.94 7.44 -32.14
N ASP A 210 18.95 7.52 -33.04
CA ASP A 210 18.09 6.38 -33.43
C ASP A 210 18.88 5.21 -34.03
N ALA A 211 20.14 5.44 -34.43
CA ALA A 211 21.05 4.43 -34.99
C ALA A 211 22.09 3.88 -33.99
N SER A 212 22.01 4.22 -32.69
CA SER A 212 23.04 3.92 -31.68
C SER A 212 22.56 3.03 -30.51
N GLU A 213 23.48 2.30 -29.86
CA GLU A 213 23.18 1.36 -28.76
C GLU A 213 22.71 2.04 -27.45
N PRO A 214 21.87 1.39 -26.61
CA PRO A 214 21.21 2.00 -25.43
C PRO A 214 22.14 2.68 -24.42
N LEU A 215 23.31 2.08 -24.14
CA LEU A 215 24.31 2.65 -23.22
C LEU A 215 24.99 3.92 -23.77
N LYS A 216 25.00 4.13 -25.09
CA LYS A 216 25.49 5.37 -25.71
C LYS A 216 24.44 6.47 -25.69
N GLN A 217 23.15 6.12 -25.72
CA GLN A 217 22.05 7.08 -25.59
C GLN A 217 22.06 7.75 -24.20
N GLN A 218 22.37 6.99 -23.14
CA GLN A 218 22.53 7.50 -21.77
C GLN A 218 23.63 8.58 -21.64
N ARG A 219 24.79 8.38 -22.30
CA ARG A 219 25.90 9.33 -22.27
C ARG A 219 25.63 10.60 -23.10
N VAL A 220 24.82 10.48 -24.14
CA VAL A 220 24.44 11.60 -25.01
C VAL A 220 23.33 12.46 -24.38
N VAL A 221 22.42 11.88 -23.58
CA VAL A 221 21.44 12.65 -22.80
C VAL A 221 22.15 13.56 -21.78
N MET A 222 23.26 13.12 -21.18
CA MET A 222 24.07 13.96 -20.27
C MET A 222 24.94 15.01 -20.99
N GLU A 223 25.32 14.78 -22.25
CA GLU A 223 26.13 15.73 -23.05
C GLU A 223 25.28 16.71 -23.89
N PHE A 224 23.97 16.47 -24.08
CA PHE A 224 23.10 17.33 -24.90
C PHE A 224 22.77 18.68 -24.24
N ASP A 225 22.64 18.70 -22.91
CA ASP A 225 22.50 19.94 -22.12
C ASP A 225 23.78 20.80 -22.18
N HIS A 226 24.93 20.16 -22.40
CA HIS A 226 26.25 20.78 -22.53
C HIS A 226 26.37 21.65 -23.80
N LEU A 227 25.77 21.20 -24.92
CA LEU A 227 25.84 21.86 -26.23
C LEU A 227 24.87 23.05 -26.36
N LEU A 228 23.69 22.96 -25.75
CA LEU A 228 22.71 24.06 -25.77
C LEU A 228 23.18 25.24 -24.89
N PHE A 229 23.87 24.96 -23.79
CA PHE A 229 24.48 25.98 -22.94
C PHE A 229 25.65 26.67 -23.66
N GLU A 230 26.54 25.92 -24.34
CA GLU A 230 27.63 26.52 -25.11
C GLU A 230 27.15 27.39 -26.29
N GLU A 231 26.20 26.94 -27.11
CA GLU A 231 25.75 27.74 -28.27
C GLU A 231 24.92 28.97 -27.90
N CYS A 232 24.05 28.88 -26.88
CA CYS A 232 23.26 30.02 -26.42
C CYS A 232 24.11 31.07 -25.67
N PHE A 233 25.12 30.64 -24.93
CA PHE A 233 26.01 31.54 -24.17
C PHE A 233 27.05 32.23 -25.06
N LEU A 234 27.55 31.54 -26.10
CA LEU A 234 28.58 32.08 -27.00
C LEU A 234 28.06 33.07 -28.05
N THR A 235 26.76 33.08 -28.34
CA THR A 235 26.18 33.95 -29.38
C THR A 235 25.68 35.30 -28.85
N HIS A 236 25.53 35.49 -27.53
CA HIS A 236 24.80 36.63 -26.96
C HIS A 236 25.62 37.53 -25.99
N ILE A 237 26.89 37.22 -25.72
CA ILE A 237 27.76 38.11 -24.95
C ILE A 237 28.34 39.17 -25.90
N GLY A 238 27.84 40.40 -25.79
CA GLY A 238 28.40 41.58 -26.44
C GLY A 238 29.88 41.82 -26.06
N PRO A 239 30.59 42.71 -26.78
CA PRO A 239 32.05 42.71 -26.89
C PRO A 239 32.83 43.24 -25.67
N GLU A 240 32.27 43.23 -24.46
CA GLU A 240 33.00 43.63 -23.25
C GLU A 240 33.71 42.45 -22.57
N PRO A 241 34.97 42.63 -22.10
CA PRO A 241 35.79 41.53 -21.65
C PRO A 241 35.43 41.15 -20.22
N LEU A 242 34.90 39.92 -20.06
CA LEU A 242 34.95 39.20 -18.79
C LEU A 242 36.43 38.97 -18.39
N PRO A 243 36.77 38.76 -17.10
CA PRO A 243 38.15 38.65 -16.61
C PRO A 243 38.91 37.40 -17.11
N PHE A 244 38.36 36.66 -18.07
CA PHE A 244 38.94 35.49 -18.70
C PHE A 244 39.19 35.79 -20.19
N ALA A 245 40.38 35.48 -20.68
CA ALA A 245 40.82 35.88 -22.02
C ALA A 245 40.07 35.17 -23.16
N ARG A 246 39.38 34.04 -22.90
CA ARG A 246 38.59 33.28 -23.88
C ARG A 246 37.32 32.65 -23.26
N PRO A 247 36.19 32.59 -23.98
CA PRO A 247 34.94 32.00 -23.50
C PRO A 247 35.03 30.51 -23.07
N THR A 248 35.90 29.75 -23.72
CA THR A 248 36.17 28.34 -23.38
C THR A 248 36.89 28.16 -22.04
N GLU A 249 37.62 29.16 -21.56
CA GLU A 249 38.29 29.10 -20.25
C GLU A 249 37.31 29.38 -19.10
N ALA A 250 36.32 30.27 -19.32
CA ALA A 250 35.26 30.55 -18.34
C ALA A 250 34.30 29.35 -18.18
N ALA A 251 33.95 28.68 -19.29
CA ALA A 251 33.16 27.45 -19.24
C ALA A 251 33.92 26.33 -18.52
N LYS A 252 35.23 26.20 -18.77
CA LYS A 252 36.07 25.20 -18.11
C LYS A 252 36.21 25.44 -16.60
N ALA A 253 36.43 26.68 -16.16
CA ALA A 253 36.52 27.04 -14.73
C ALA A 253 35.20 26.84 -13.96
N PHE A 254 34.06 27.11 -14.60
CA PHE A 254 32.71 26.87 -14.04
C PHE A 254 32.41 25.38 -13.80
N TRP A 255 33.00 24.48 -14.61
CA TRP A 255 32.80 23.03 -14.51
C TRP A 255 33.89 22.31 -13.72
N GLU A 256 35.08 22.87 -13.58
CA GLU A 256 36.17 22.33 -12.74
C GLU A 256 36.03 22.69 -11.24
N HIS A 257 34.89 23.27 -10.82
CA HIS A 257 34.59 23.71 -9.44
C HIS A 257 35.56 24.74 -8.84
N ASP A 258 36.35 25.43 -9.66
CA ASP A 258 37.35 26.42 -9.21
C ASP A 258 36.76 27.84 -9.04
N VAL A 259 35.44 27.97 -9.13
CA VAL A 259 34.70 29.21 -8.84
C VAL A 259 33.81 28.95 -7.62
N GLU A 260 34.17 29.54 -6.48
CA GLU A 260 33.31 29.53 -5.29
C GLU A 260 31.95 30.12 -5.65
N ALA A 261 30.86 29.48 -5.22
CA ALA A 261 29.48 29.88 -5.52
C ALA A 261 29.17 31.35 -5.17
N GLU A 262 29.97 31.96 -4.29
CA GLU A 262 29.91 33.36 -3.88
C GLU A 262 30.31 34.34 -5.00
N ALA A 263 31.17 33.96 -5.95
CA ALA A 263 31.58 34.83 -7.06
C ALA A 263 30.48 35.05 -8.10
N LEU A 264 29.64 34.02 -8.34
CA LEU A 264 28.44 34.09 -9.21
C LEU A 264 27.30 34.90 -8.59
N LEU A 265 27.31 35.06 -7.26
CA LEU A 265 26.34 35.84 -6.49
C LEU A 265 26.85 37.25 -6.17
N SER A 266 28.01 37.65 -6.70
CA SER A 266 28.55 38.98 -6.47
C SER A 266 27.60 40.07 -6.99
N PRO A 267 27.44 41.19 -6.27
CA PRO A 267 26.53 42.26 -6.64
C PRO A 267 26.81 42.88 -8.02
N GLU A 268 28.03 42.76 -8.55
CA GLU A 268 28.39 43.25 -9.88
C GLU A 268 28.01 42.30 -11.03
N ILE A 269 28.09 40.98 -10.86
CA ILE A 269 27.86 39.98 -11.93
C ILE A 269 26.37 39.60 -12.03
N ASN A 270 25.69 39.53 -10.89
CA ASN A 270 24.28 39.14 -10.79
C ASN A 270 23.35 40.00 -11.68
N PRO A 271 23.46 41.35 -11.73
CA PRO A 271 22.56 42.18 -12.53
C PRO A 271 22.73 42.01 -14.04
N LEU A 272 23.95 41.73 -14.51
CA LEU A 272 24.26 41.53 -15.93
C LEU A 272 23.69 40.21 -16.44
N ILE A 273 23.87 39.13 -15.67
CA ILE A 273 23.29 37.82 -15.94
C ILE A 273 21.75 37.90 -15.98
N TRP A 274 21.13 38.57 -15.00
CA TRP A 274 19.67 38.70 -14.96
C TRP A 274 19.09 39.74 -15.93
N ALA A 275 19.89 40.65 -16.50
CA ALA A 275 19.40 41.64 -17.46
C ALA A 275 19.13 41.01 -18.84
N ASP A 276 19.98 40.09 -19.27
CA ASP A 276 19.80 39.36 -20.53
C ASP A 276 18.76 38.24 -20.42
N PHE A 277 18.67 37.55 -19.27
CA PHE A 277 17.61 36.57 -19.01
C PHE A 277 16.21 37.15 -18.80
N ARG A 278 16.07 38.48 -18.63
CA ARG A 278 14.77 39.14 -18.45
C ARG A 278 13.96 39.29 -19.74
N LYS A 279 14.56 39.04 -20.91
CA LYS A 279 13.94 39.32 -22.22
C LYS A 279 13.31 38.09 -22.88
N ASP A 280 13.64 36.88 -22.45
CA ASP A 280 13.12 35.62 -23.03
C ASP A 280 12.74 34.61 -21.93
N SER A 281 11.45 34.28 -21.86
CA SER A 281 10.86 33.42 -20.83
C SER A 281 11.29 31.95 -20.94
N SER A 282 11.72 31.51 -22.13
CA SER A 282 12.13 30.11 -22.37
C SER A 282 13.53 29.82 -21.82
N LEU A 283 14.46 30.76 -22.01
CA LEU A 283 15.81 30.71 -21.43
C LEU A 283 15.79 30.84 -19.90
N GLN A 284 14.80 31.54 -19.35
CA GLN A 284 14.60 31.68 -17.91
C GLN A 284 14.22 30.34 -17.23
N GLN A 285 13.49 29.47 -17.94
CA GLN A 285 13.15 28.13 -17.47
C GLN A 285 14.35 27.17 -17.55
N ALA A 286 15.11 27.20 -18.64
CA ALA A 286 16.29 26.36 -18.82
C ALA A 286 17.40 26.69 -17.80
N ALA A 287 17.71 27.97 -17.60
CA ALA A 287 18.71 28.41 -16.63
C ALA A 287 18.30 28.08 -15.18
N ARG A 288 17.01 28.22 -14.85
CA ARG A 288 16.47 27.82 -13.53
C ARG A 288 16.49 26.31 -13.34
N TYR A 289 16.15 25.53 -14.36
CA TYR A 289 16.20 24.07 -14.30
C TYR A 289 17.64 23.59 -14.05
N VAL A 290 18.64 24.16 -14.75
CA VAL A 290 20.06 23.82 -14.55
C VAL A 290 20.59 24.28 -13.18
N LEU A 291 20.19 25.46 -12.69
CA LEU A 291 20.56 25.95 -11.35
C LEU A 291 19.88 25.17 -10.23
N VAL A 292 18.62 24.77 -10.41
CA VAL A 292 17.90 23.89 -9.47
C VAL A 292 18.54 22.51 -9.47
N GLN A 293 18.87 21.95 -10.63
CA GLN A 293 19.62 20.68 -10.70
C GLN A 293 20.98 20.80 -9.99
N LYS A 294 21.76 21.89 -10.18
CA LYS A 294 23.07 22.03 -9.52
C LYS A 294 23.03 22.42 -8.04
N LEU A 295 22.03 23.18 -7.58
CA LEU A 295 21.88 23.55 -6.15
C LEU A 295 21.16 22.46 -5.34
N PHE A 296 20.30 21.64 -5.95
CA PHE A 296 19.57 20.57 -5.28
C PHE A 296 20.20 19.18 -5.40
N HIS A 297 21.22 18.99 -6.25
CA HIS A 297 22.22 17.91 -6.06
C HIS A 297 23.15 18.16 -4.84
N GLY A 298 22.80 19.13 -3.98
CA GLY A 298 23.58 19.55 -2.82
C GLY A 298 22.93 19.30 -1.46
N ARG A 299 22.41 18.09 -1.19
CA ARG A 299 22.26 17.41 0.15
C ARG A 299 22.04 15.91 -0.17
N CYS A 300 22.67 14.88 0.39
CA CYS A 300 23.21 14.64 1.72
C CYS A 300 24.48 13.76 1.65
N LEU A 301 25.50 14.13 2.42
CA LEU A 301 26.81 13.49 2.58
C LEU A 301 26.76 11.98 2.94
N LEU A 302 25.60 11.46 3.36
CA LEU A 302 25.39 10.07 3.75
C LEU A 302 24.93 9.15 2.59
N GLU A 303 24.28 9.67 1.55
CA GLU A 303 23.90 8.86 0.37
C GLU A 303 25.06 8.74 -0.64
N ALA A 304 25.92 9.76 -0.72
CA ALA A 304 27.16 9.71 -1.50
C ALA A 304 28.18 8.68 -0.96
N ILE A 305 27.99 8.14 0.25
CA ILE A 305 28.82 7.06 0.80
C ILE A 305 28.30 5.68 0.36
N ALA A 306 27.04 5.57 -0.07
CA ALA A 306 26.39 4.30 -0.35
C ALA A 306 26.58 3.81 -1.79
N ASN A 307 26.58 4.68 -2.81
CA ASN A 307 26.38 4.21 -4.20
C ASN A 307 27.40 4.61 -5.28
N ASP A 308 28.50 5.30 -4.99
CA ASP A 308 29.65 5.30 -5.92
C ASP A 308 30.94 5.75 -5.22
N GLY A 309 32.01 4.95 -5.36
CA GLY A 309 33.37 5.14 -4.84
C GLY A 309 33.62 6.38 -3.95
N GLY A 310 33.67 6.17 -2.62
CA GLY A 310 33.72 7.22 -1.60
C GLY A 310 34.74 8.35 -1.81
N VAL A 311 34.57 9.44 -1.02
CA VAL A 311 35.33 10.71 -1.08
C VAL A 311 36.72 10.54 -1.70
N PRO A 312 37.04 11.20 -2.84
CA PRO A 312 38.33 11.04 -3.49
C PRO A 312 39.48 11.24 -2.50
N THR A 313 40.49 10.36 -2.53
CA THR A 313 41.61 10.42 -1.59
C THR A 313 42.29 11.79 -1.56
N ALA A 314 42.30 12.51 -2.68
CA ALA A 314 42.82 13.88 -2.77
C ALA A 314 42.05 14.88 -1.88
N ALA A 315 40.73 14.80 -1.83
CA ALA A 315 39.90 15.67 -0.99
C ALA A 315 40.04 15.32 0.50
N MET A 316 40.15 14.02 0.84
CA MET A 316 40.48 13.60 2.19
C MET A 316 41.89 14.02 2.60
N ALA A 317 42.86 13.97 1.68
CA ALA A 317 44.24 14.37 1.94
C ALA A 317 44.33 15.85 2.30
N LEU A 318 43.62 16.73 1.58
CA LEU A 318 43.57 18.17 1.88
C LEU A 318 43.12 18.47 3.32
N ARG A 319 42.09 17.77 3.82
CA ARG A 319 41.57 17.99 5.19
C ARG A 319 42.39 17.28 6.26
N CYS A 320 42.86 16.07 5.98
CA CYS A 320 43.59 15.26 6.95
C CYS A 320 45.08 15.64 7.05
N ALA A 321 45.65 16.34 6.06
CA ALA A 321 47.08 16.67 6.01
C ALA A 321 47.57 17.42 7.25
N ALA A 322 46.78 18.38 7.75
CA ALA A 322 47.15 19.17 8.92
C ALA A 322 47.20 18.34 10.22
N SER A 323 46.41 17.27 10.28
CA SER A 323 46.27 16.39 11.44
C SER A 323 47.02 15.06 11.28
N PHE A 324 47.80 14.90 10.21
CA PHE A 324 48.57 13.69 9.90
C PHE A 324 50.06 13.90 10.13
N ASN A 325 50.68 13.07 10.97
CA ASN A 325 52.12 13.14 11.25
C ASN A 325 52.86 12.01 10.51
N SER A 326 53.44 12.34 9.35
CA SER A 326 54.14 11.39 8.49
C SER A 326 55.30 10.68 9.21
N SER A 327 56.08 11.40 10.01
CA SER A 327 57.23 10.83 10.73
C SER A 327 56.82 9.82 11.81
N PHE A 328 55.68 10.06 12.47
CA PHE A 328 55.08 9.13 13.44
C PHE A 328 54.46 7.92 12.74
N TYR A 329 53.68 8.16 11.69
CA TYR A 329 53.02 7.12 10.92
C TYR A 329 54.02 6.13 10.29
N LEU A 330 55.15 6.64 9.75
CA LEU A 330 56.19 5.80 9.15
C LEU A 330 56.99 5.00 10.18
N LYS A 331 57.12 5.46 11.43
CA LYS A 331 57.77 4.68 12.51
C LYS A 331 57.00 3.41 12.86
N GLN A 332 55.69 3.39 12.64
CA GLN A 332 54.86 2.19 12.77
C GLN A 332 55.11 1.17 11.64
N ARG A 333 56.01 1.46 10.68
CA ARG A 333 56.32 0.62 9.50
C ARG A 333 57.83 0.55 9.21
N GLU A 334 58.49 -0.51 9.70
CA GLU A 334 59.95 -0.70 9.62
C GLU A 334 60.56 -0.63 8.21
N ARG A 335 59.82 -0.99 7.15
CA ARG A 335 60.32 -1.01 5.76
C ARG A 335 60.08 0.27 4.94
N TRP A 336 59.51 1.33 5.54
CA TRP A 336 58.99 2.51 4.81
C TRP A 336 59.65 3.84 5.23
N GLN A 337 60.83 3.79 5.84
CA GLN A 337 61.51 4.99 6.38
C GLN A 337 61.90 6.04 5.32
N THR A 338 61.87 5.71 4.02
CA THR A 338 62.29 6.59 2.91
C THR A 338 61.14 7.06 2.00
N VAL A 339 59.87 6.93 2.44
CA VAL A 339 58.68 7.29 1.63
C VAL A 339 58.23 8.72 1.90
N SER A 340 57.71 9.43 0.88
CA SER A 340 57.25 10.82 1.03
C SER A 340 56.02 10.96 1.94
N ALA A 341 55.87 12.12 2.57
CA ALA A 341 54.74 12.42 3.47
C ALA A 341 53.37 12.28 2.78
N GLU A 342 53.28 12.69 1.52
CA GLU A 342 52.07 12.61 0.71
C GLU A 342 51.68 11.14 0.40
N THR A 343 52.68 10.31 0.10
CA THR A 343 52.45 8.87 -0.10
C THR A 343 52.08 8.18 1.22
N ALA A 344 52.66 8.60 2.34
CA ALA A 344 52.32 8.11 3.68
C ALA A 344 50.87 8.45 4.06
N LEU A 345 50.42 9.69 3.81
CA LEU A 345 49.05 10.15 4.04
C LEU A 345 48.05 9.41 3.15
N THR A 346 48.32 9.34 1.84
CA THR A 346 47.50 8.59 0.88
C THR A 346 47.36 7.12 1.30
N HIS A 347 48.46 6.51 1.77
CA HIS A 347 48.43 5.16 2.30
C HIS A 347 47.56 5.05 3.56
N TYR A 348 47.69 5.99 4.51
CA TYR A 348 46.84 6.01 5.70
C TYR A 348 45.37 6.06 5.33
N LEU A 349 44.97 7.02 4.48
CA LEU A 349 43.58 7.26 4.07
C LEU A 349 42.94 6.05 3.40
N ASN A 350 43.71 5.34 2.57
CA ASN A 350 43.18 4.21 1.79
C ASN A 350 43.28 2.87 2.51
N LYS A 351 44.35 2.65 3.30
CA LYS A 351 44.72 1.32 3.81
C LYS A 351 45.18 1.31 5.27
N GLY A 352 45.78 2.40 5.76
CA GLY A 352 46.40 2.43 7.08
C GLY A 352 45.41 2.31 8.23
N TRP A 353 44.34 3.09 8.19
CA TRP A 353 43.32 3.08 9.24
C TRP A 353 42.59 1.73 9.33
N LYS A 354 42.39 1.04 8.19
CA LYS A 354 41.81 -0.32 8.14
C LYS A 354 42.67 -1.36 8.85
N ARG A 355 43.97 -1.08 8.98
CA ARG A 355 44.95 -1.90 9.71
C ARG A 355 45.14 -1.44 11.15
N GLY A 356 44.35 -0.47 11.62
CA GLY A 356 44.45 0.09 12.96
C GLY A 356 45.73 0.91 13.21
N LEU A 357 46.38 1.40 12.16
CA LEU A 357 47.56 2.27 12.28
C LEU A 357 47.13 3.69 12.58
N ASP A 358 47.82 4.38 13.48
CA ASP A 358 47.42 5.71 13.92
C ASP A 358 48.08 6.83 13.10
N PRO A 359 47.32 7.82 12.61
CA PRO A 359 47.83 8.87 11.73
C PRO A 359 48.73 9.89 12.45
N SER A 360 48.57 10.03 13.76
CA SER A 360 49.33 10.95 14.61
C SER A 360 49.31 10.45 16.06
N PRO A 361 50.22 10.94 16.92
CA PRO A 361 50.20 10.60 18.35
C PRO A 361 48.91 11.01 19.07
N GLU A 362 48.19 12.02 18.55
CA GLU A 362 47.01 12.61 19.17
C GLU A 362 45.70 11.95 18.73
N PHE A 363 45.73 11.00 17.79
CA PHE A 363 44.54 10.35 17.25
C PHE A 363 44.66 8.82 17.24
N SER A 364 43.79 8.15 18.00
CA SER A 364 43.67 6.69 18.00
C SER A 364 42.58 6.22 17.06
N THR A 365 42.99 5.51 16.01
CA THR A 365 42.11 4.91 15.00
C THR A 365 41.20 3.87 15.62
N ASN A 366 41.74 3.00 16.49
CA ASN A 366 40.96 1.94 17.10
C ASN A 366 39.97 2.46 18.14
N GLU A 367 40.31 3.53 18.86
CA GLU A 367 39.36 4.17 19.79
C GLU A 367 38.20 4.84 19.04
N ALA A 368 38.49 5.54 17.93
CA ALA A 368 37.48 6.16 17.09
C ALA A 368 36.53 5.11 16.47
N LEU A 369 37.06 4.00 15.95
CA LEU A 369 36.25 2.89 15.43
C LEU A 369 35.48 2.14 16.53
N GLY A 370 35.97 2.17 17.78
CA GLY A 370 35.29 1.56 18.93
C GLY A 370 34.10 2.39 19.42
N LYS A 371 34.20 3.73 19.37
CA LYS A 371 33.10 4.65 19.72
C LYS A 371 31.99 4.67 18.66
N GLU A 372 32.37 4.54 17.38
CA GLU A 372 31.46 4.59 16.24
C GLU A 372 31.67 3.36 15.33
N PRO A 373 31.05 2.20 15.66
CA PRO A 373 31.24 0.94 14.92
C PRO A 373 30.83 1.03 13.44
N LEU A 374 29.92 1.95 13.12
CA LEU A 374 29.43 2.20 11.76
C LEU A 374 30.53 2.70 10.83
N LEU A 375 31.54 3.43 11.32
CA LEU A 375 32.68 3.87 10.50
C LEU A 375 33.43 2.69 9.89
N ARG A 376 33.55 1.59 10.63
CA ARG A 376 34.17 0.35 10.15
C ARG A 376 33.28 -0.37 9.15
N GLN A 377 31.98 -0.46 9.45
CA GLN A 377 30.99 -1.12 8.62
C GLN A 377 30.86 -0.48 7.23
N PHE A 378 30.89 0.85 7.18
CA PHE A 378 30.73 1.63 5.95
C PHE A 378 32.05 2.08 5.31
N GLY A 379 33.21 1.65 5.83
CA GLY A 379 34.49 1.92 5.19
C GLY A 379 34.94 3.39 5.25
N ILE A 380 34.48 4.15 6.26
CA ILE A 380 34.74 5.59 6.41
C ILE A 380 36.03 5.82 7.20
N ASN A 381 36.91 6.70 6.69
CA ASN A 381 38.16 7.03 7.39
C ASN A 381 37.88 7.78 8.71
N PRO A 382 38.33 7.26 9.86
CA PRO A 382 37.95 7.81 11.17
C PRO A 382 38.57 9.19 11.46
N LEU A 383 39.78 9.48 10.94
CA LEU A 383 40.38 10.80 11.10
C LEU A 383 39.58 11.85 10.32
N TYR A 384 39.20 11.52 9.08
CA TYR A 384 38.38 12.40 8.25
C TYR A 384 37.01 12.69 8.89
N ALA A 385 36.32 11.66 9.39
CA ALA A 385 35.03 11.81 10.07
C ALA A 385 35.12 12.75 11.30
N SER A 386 36.17 12.59 12.11
CA SER A 386 36.37 13.43 13.31
C SER A 386 36.58 14.91 12.99
N LEU A 387 37.17 15.22 11.82
CA LEU A 387 37.45 16.59 11.40
C LEU A 387 36.22 17.26 10.77
N CYS A 388 35.32 16.48 10.17
CA CYS A 388 34.06 16.99 9.61
C CYS A 388 33.06 17.43 10.68
N ASN A 389 33.06 16.81 11.87
CA ASN A 389 32.13 17.14 12.96
C ASN A 389 32.54 18.35 13.83
N ASN A 390 33.67 19.02 13.53
CA ASN A 390 34.24 20.08 14.38
C ASN A 390 33.82 21.53 14.03
N SER A 391 32.83 21.76 13.15
CA SER A 391 32.35 23.13 12.82
C SER A 391 31.57 23.82 13.96
N ASP A 392 31.16 23.11 15.01
CA ASP A 392 30.46 23.64 16.21
C ASP A 392 31.38 24.22 17.30
N ALA A 393 32.70 24.21 17.09
CA ALA A 393 33.67 24.59 18.12
C ALA A 393 33.60 26.08 18.55
N GLY A 394 33.11 26.99 17.68
CA GLY A 394 33.05 28.42 17.95
C GLY A 394 31.95 28.82 18.96
N GLN A 395 30.73 28.31 18.80
CA GLN A 395 29.60 28.59 19.68
C GLN A 395 29.76 27.95 21.07
N GLN A 396 30.28 26.72 21.13
CA GLN A 396 30.58 26.06 22.41
C GLN A 396 31.67 26.81 23.21
N ARG A 397 32.63 27.43 22.52
CA ARG A 397 33.67 28.26 23.16
C ARG A 397 33.07 29.53 23.77
N LEU A 398 32.14 30.18 23.06
CA LEU A 398 31.42 31.37 23.53
C LEU A 398 30.52 31.05 24.74
N LEU A 399 29.81 29.92 24.69
CA LEU A 399 28.95 29.43 25.79
C LEU A 399 29.77 29.03 27.03
N LYS A 400 30.89 28.33 26.85
CA LYS A 400 31.81 28.00 27.94
C LYS A 400 32.44 29.25 28.57
N GLN A 401 32.87 30.22 27.75
CA GLN A 401 33.37 31.50 28.25
C GLN A 401 32.30 32.29 29.01
N THR A 402 31.05 32.23 28.55
CA THR A 402 29.91 32.89 29.22
C THR A 402 29.58 32.23 30.55
N VAL A 403 29.50 30.89 30.59
CA VAL A 403 29.28 30.13 31.82
C VAL A 403 30.42 30.31 32.83
N GLN A 404 31.67 30.32 32.38
CA GLN A 404 32.82 30.64 33.23
C GLN A 404 32.76 32.06 33.81
N ARG A 405 32.12 33.00 33.10
CA ARG A 405 32.00 34.40 33.52
C ARG A 405 30.87 34.65 34.53
N PHE A 406 29.83 33.81 34.54
CA PHE A 406 28.65 33.97 35.41
C PHE A 406 28.50 32.89 36.50
N GLY A 407 29.41 31.90 36.55
CA GLY A 407 29.66 31.07 37.73
C GLY A 407 28.62 30.01 38.11
N SER A 408 27.41 30.01 37.54
CA SER A 408 26.35 29.07 37.93
C SER A 408 25.34 28.73 36.83
N GLY A 409 25.79 28.39 35.62
CA GLY A 409 24.93 27.88 34.55
C GLY A 409 25.49 26.59 33.94
N ALA A 410 24.66 25.58 33.71
CA ALA A 410 25.07 24.42 32.91
C ALA A 410 25.02 24.80 31.43
N VAL A 411 26.09 24.51 30.67
CA VAL A 411 25.99 24.52 29.20
C VAL A 411 25.16 23.31 28.81
N VAL A 412 23.92 23.53 28.40
CA VAL A 412 23.10 22.49 27.78
C VAL A 412 23.63 22.33 26.35
N SER A 413 24.38 21.27 26.08
CA SER A 413 24.68 20.89 24.70
C SER A 413 23.42 20.28 24.10
N LEU A 414 23.05 20.69 22.88
CA LEU A 414 22.14 19.91 22.06
C LEU A 414 22.83 18.59 21.76
N SER A 415 22.63 17.58 22.60
CA SER A 415 22.93 16.21 22.21
C SER A 415 21.90 15.82 21.16
N GLU A 416 22.33 15.19 20.07
CA GLU A 416 21.46 14.72 18.98
C GLU A 416 20.41 13.68 19.45
N HIS A 417 20.43 13.29 20.73
CA HIS A 417 19.56 12.28 21.32
C HIS A 417 18.81 12.71 22.59
N GLN A 418 18.71 14.01 22.89
CA GLN A 418 17.63 14.49 23.76
C GLN A 418 16.53 15.08 22.89
N GLU A 419 15.69 14.21 22.36
CA GLU A 419 14.37 14.57 21.85
C GLU A 419 13.57 15.19 23.01
N LEU A 420 13.65 16.51 23.15
CA LEU A 420 12.57 17.28 23.74
C LEU A 420 11.34 16.98 22.89
N GLY A 421 10.43 16.18 23.43
CA GLY A 421 9.33 15.51 22.73
C GLY A 421 8.26 16.38 22.05
N ASN A 422 8.59 17.63 21.67
CA ASN A 422 7.77 18.52 20.85
C ASN A 422 8.60 19.51 19.99
N ALA A 423 9.93 19.37 19.91
CA ALA A 423 10.81 20.35 19.23
C ALA A 423 11.01 20.08 17.71
N HIS A 424 10.03 19.51 17.01
CA HIS A 424 10.10 19.30 15.55
C HIS A 424 9.64 20.50 14.72
N LEU A 425 9.07 21.54 15.36
CA LEU A 425 8.46 22.67 14.65
C LEU A 425 9.46 23.70 14.11
N THR A 426 10.70 23.74 14.58
CA THR A 426 11.64 24.84 14.23
C THR A 426 12.50 24.56 12.99
N ARG A 427 12.62 23.31 12.52
CA ARG A 427 13.53 23.00 11.40
C ARG A 427 12.92 23.18 9.99
N PHE A 428 11.59 23.26 9.87
CA PHE A 428 10.94 23.37 8.56
C PHE A 428 10.68 24.82 8.13
N THR A 429 10.48 25.74 9.08
CA THR A 429 10.10 27.14 8.82
C THR A 429 11.25 28.04 8.38
N GLU A 430 12.50 27.67 8.66
CA GLU A 430 13.69 28.50 8.34
C GLU A 430 14.32 28.17 6.98
N SER A 431 13.76 27.21 6.24
CA SER A 431 14.27 26.89 4.90
C SER A 431 13.83 28.00 3.93
N ALA A 432 14.80 28.76 3.42
CA ALA A 432 14.66 29.84 2.44
C ALA A 432 14.08 29.42 1.06
N TYR A 433 13.39 28.28 0.98
CA TYR A 433 12.92 27.61 -0.22
C TYR A 433 11.46 27.89 -0.57
N PHE A 434 10.79 28.81 0.14
CA PHE A 434 9.40 29.16 -0.13
C PHE A 434 9.30 30.24 -1.21
N ASN A 435 9.07 29.83 -2.47
CA ASN A 435 8.82 30.75 -3.59
C ASN A 435 7.30 30.88 -3.84
N PRO A 436 6.68 32.05 -3.58
CA PRO A 436 5.22 32.21 -3.49
C PRO A 436 4.49 32.30 -4.85
N LYS A 437 4.98 31.64 -5.91
CA LYS A 437 4.44 31.82 -7.28
C LYS A 437 4.17 30.56 -8.09
N PHE A 438 4.33 29.37 -7.53
CA PHE A 438 4.01 28.12 -8.23
C PHE A 438 2.74 27.49 -7.65
N THR A 439 1.62 27.65 -8.36
CA THR A 439 0.41 26.88 -8.14
C THR A 439 0.33 25.78 -9.20
N TRP A 440 0.60 24.54 -8.81
CA TRP A 440 0.13 23.38 -9.54
C TRP A 440 -1.38 23.30 -9.26
N PHE A 441 -2.24 23.29 -10.28
CA PHE A 441 -3.69 23.19 -10.09
C PHE A 441 -4.16 21.81 -10.58
N ASN A 442 -4.20 20.82 -9.68
CA ASN A 442 -4.98 19.59 -9.85
C ASN A 442 -6.36 19.69 -9.17
N ALA A 443 -6.93 20.90 -9.10
CA ALA A 443 -8.26 21.11 -8.54
C ALA A 443 -9.33 20.90 -9.62
N SER A 444 -10.55 20.51 -9.22
CA SER A 444 -11.66 20.35 -10.16
C SER A 444 -12.02 21.69 -10.84
N PRO A 445 -12.58 21.68 -12.06
CA PRO A 445 -13.00 22.90 -12.74
C PRO A 445 -13.92 23.76 -11.85
N THR A 446 -13.79 25.08 -11.93
CA THR A 446 -14.63 26.00 -11.14
C THR A 446 -16.11 25.69 -11.35
N GLY A 447 -16.84 25.47 -10.26
CA GLY A 447 -18.27 25.13 -10.29
C GLY A 447 -18.61 23.65 -10.55
N ASP A 448 -17.62 22.78 -10.82
CA ASP A 448 -17.79 21.32 -10.78
C ASP A 448 -17.38 20.77 -9.42
N HIS A 449 -18.38 20.36 -8.64
CA HIS A 449 -18.21 19.83 -7.30
C HIS A 449 -18.57 18.34 -7.21
N SER A 450 -18.76 17.67 -8.36
CA SER A 450 -19.16 16.25 -8.40
C SER A 450 -18.05 15.28 -7.96
N SER A 451 -16.78 15.68 -8.11
CA SER A 451 -15.62 14.90 -7.67
C SER A 451 -14.52 15.85 -7.22
N LEU A 452 -14.39 16.06 -5.91
CA LEU A 452 -13.38 16.95 -5.32
C LEU A 452 -12.07 16.21 -5.06
N GLN A 453 -10.94 16.92 -5.13
CA GLN A 453 -9.61 16.44 -4.76
C GLN A 453 -9.26 16.94 -3.35
N LEU A 454 -9.39 16.04 -2.37
CA LEU A 454 -9.35 16.35 -0.95
C LEU A 454 -8.12 15.77 -0.28
N HIS A 455 -7.36 16.60 0.44
CA HIS A 455 -6.19 16.18 1.20
C HIS A 455 -6.47 16.30 2.70
N TRP A 456 -6.28 15.22 3.46
CA TRP A 456 -6.42 15.22 4.92
C TRP A 456 -5.06 15.10 5.57
N VAL A 457 -4.75 15.94 6.55
CA VAL A 457 -3.54 15.83 7.37
C VAL A 457 -3.94 15.36 8.76
N ILE A 458 -3.43 14.21 9.17
CA ILE A 458 -3.76 13.53 10.43
C ILE A 458 -2.52 13.30 11.29
N PRO A 459 -2.63 13.32 12.63
CA PRO A 459 -1.56 12.82 13.49
C PRO A 459 -1.41 11.30 13.35
N ASP A 460 -0.25 10.76 13.76
CA ASP A 460 -0.04 9.32 13.87
C ASP A 460 -1.17 8.63 14.66
N PHE A 461 -1.45 7.38 14.34
CA PHE A 461 -2.66 6.68 14.77
C PHE A 461 -2.38 5.28 15.32
N SER A 462 -3.34 4.77 16.10
CA SER A 462 -3.24 3.45 16.72
C SER A 462 -4.61 2.81 16.89
N PRO A 463 -4.71 1.47 16.82
CA PRO A 463 -5.98 0.75 16.96
C PRO A 463 -6.80 1.24 18.16
N GLY A 464 -8.08 1.52 17.96
CA GLY A 464 -8.98 2.04 19.01
C GLY A 464 -8.98 3.56 19.19
N GLY A 465 -8.34 4.32 18.28
CA GLY A 465 -8.43 5.79 18.23
C GLY A 465 -9.82 6.26 17.77
N GLY A 466 -10.63 6.80 18.69
CA GLY A 466 -11.99 7.27 18.39
C GLY A 466 -12.03 8.40 17.37
N GLY A 467 -11.14 9.39 17.50
CA GLY A 467 -11.07 10.52 16.56
C GLY A 467 -10.62 10.11 15.16
N HIS A 468 -9.67 9.17 15.06
CA HIS A 468 -9.25 8.59 13.78
C HIS A 468 -10.37 7.78 13.12
N MET A 469 -11.14 7.01 13.90
CA MET A 469 -12.30 6.29 13.37
C MET A 469 -13.34 7.24 12.75
N THR A 470 -13.62 8.38 13.39
CA THR A 470 -14.50 9.41 12.82
C THR A 470 -13.94 9.94 11.50
N ILE A 471 -12.64 10.29 11.44
CA ILE A 471 -11.98 10.74 10.20
C ILE A 471 -12.15 9.70 9.09
N PHE A 472 -11.80 8.44 9.33
CA PHE A 472 -11.88 7.40 8.30
C PHE A 472 -13.33 7.08 7.88
N ARG A 473 -14.33 7.28 8.76
CA ARG A 473 -15.75 7.21 8.39
C ARG A 473 -16.12 8.35 7.43
N MET A 474 -15.66 9.57 7.68
CA MET A 474 -15.89 10.70 6.79
C MET A 474 -15.19 10.49 5.45
N VAL A 475 -13.94 10.04 5.45
CA VAL A 475 -13.18 9.71 4.23
C VAL A 475 -13.92 8.65 3.41
N LYS A 476 -14.36 7.54 4.03
CA LYS A 476 -15.14 6.50 3.34
C LYS A 476 -16.43 7.05 2.73
N HIS A 477 -17.11 7.97 3.43
CA HIS A 477 -18.30 8.62 2.89
C HIS A 477 -17.97 9.49 1.66
N LEU A 478 -16.95 10.35 1.74
CA LEU A 478 -16.53 11.21 0.64
C LEU A 478 -16.11 10.40 -0.60
N GLU A 479 -15.43 9.27 -0.41
CA GLU A 479 -15.08 8.34 -1.49
C GLU A 479 -16.31 7.71 -2.14
N ARG A 480 -17.32 7.33 -1.35
CA ARG A 480 -18.61 6.82 -1.87
C ARG A 480 -19.36 7.84 -2.72
N GLN A 481 -19.18 9.13 -2.44
CA GLN A 481 -19.74 10.22 -3.25
C GLN A 481 -18.87 10.57 -4.48
N GLY A 482 -17.80 9.80 -4.73
CA GLY A 482 -16.94 9.96 -5.91
C GLY A 482 -15.82 10.98 -5.75
N HIS A 483 -15.58 11.51 -4.54
CA HIS A 483 -14.44 12.38 -4.28
C HIS A 483 -13.14 11.59 -4.13
N ARG A 484 -12.03 12.19 -4.52
CA ARG A 484 -10.69 11.59 -4.41
C ARG A 484 -10.00 12.10 -3.16
N VAL A 485 -9.53 11.19 -2.32
CA VAL A 485 -8.94 11.53 -1.02
C VAL A 485 -7.48 11.07 -0.92
N THR A 486 -6.61 11.94 -0.40
CA THR A 486 -5.24 11.60 0.02
C THR A 486 -5.06 11.94 1.50
N ILE A 487 -4.49 11.04 2.27
CA ILE A 487 -4.23 11.19 3.71
C ILE A 487 -2.73 11.31 3.96
N TRP A 488 -2.33 12.33 4.70
CA TRP A 488 -0.96 12.61 5.11
C TRP A 488 -0.82 12.43 6.62
N VAL A 489 0.10 11.58 7.04
CA VAL A 489 0.31 11.22 8.45
C VAL A 489 1.48 12.01 9.01
N LEU A 490 1.21 12.92 9.94
CA LEU A 490 2.22 13.72 10.62
C LEU A 490 2.99 12.84 11.62
N ASN A 491 4.31 12.76 11.43
CA ASN A 491 5.27 12.08 12.30
C ASN A 491 4.90 10.62 12.62
N PRO A 492 4.81 9.72 11.61
CA PRO A 492 4.47 8.33 11.87
C PRO A 492 5.63 7.62 12.59
N VAL A 493 5.44 7.31 13.87
CA VAL A 493 6.48 6.70 14.72
C VAL A 493 6.51 5.20 14.53
N ARG A 494 5.34 4.57 14.33
CA ARG A 494 5.18 3.11 14.27
C ARG A 494 5.51 2.51 12.90
N SER A 495 5.07 3.16 11.83
CA SER A 495 5.15 2.68 10.45
C SER A 495 5.55 3.83 9.53
N ARG A 496 6.79 3.85 9.03
CA ARG A 496 7.31 4.96 8.21
C ARG A 496 7.01 4.82 6.71
N HIS A 497 6.58 3.64 6.26
CA HIS A 497 6.26 3.37 4.86
C HIS A 497 4.76 3.51 4.59
N ALA A 498 4.41 4.05 3.42
CA ALA A 498 3.02 4.25 2.98
C ALA A 498 2.20 2.95 2.97
N ALA A 499 2.80 1.83 2.56
CA ALA A 499 2.13 0.52 2.52
C ALA A 499 1.71 0.06 3.92
N ASP A 500 2.62 0.14 4.90
CA ASP A 500 2.36 -0.25 6.29
C ASP A 500 1.26 0.63 6.93
N LEU A 501 1.33 1.95 6.72
CA LEU A 501 0.32 2.89 7.23
C LEU A 501 -1.06 2.56 6.67
N ARG A 502 -1.15 2.28 5.37
CA ARG A 502 -2.40 1.94 4.71
C ARG A 502 -2.96 0.60 5.22
N ASP A 503 -2.11 -0.41 5.39
CA ASP A 503 -2.50 -1.70 5.94
C ASP A 503 -3.05 -1.57 7.37
N ASP A 504 -2.45 -0.72 8.21
CA ASP A 504 -2.94 -0.44 9.56
C ASP A 504 -4.34 0.21 9.55
N VAL A 505 -4.60 1.15 8.62
CA VAL A 505 -5.94 1.72 8.42
C VAL A 505 -6.93 0.63 8.04
N LEU A 506 -6.62 -0.16 7.01
CA LEU A 506 -7.53 -1.19 6.50
C LEU A 506 -7.81 -2.28 7.52
N LYS A 507 -6.84 -2.62 8.37
CA LYS A 507 -6.97 -3.64 9.41
C LYS A 507 -7.83 -3.18 10.58
N HIS A 508 -7.60 -1.95 11.06
CA HIS A 508 -8.13 -1.49 12.34
C HIS A 508 -9.28 -0.47 12.23
N TYR A 509 -9.52 0.09 11.05
CA TYR A 509 -10.51 1.14 10.81
C TYR A 509 -11.46 0.79 9.65
N GLN A 510 -11.70 1.73 8.74
CA GLN A 510 -12.59 1.59 7.60
C GLN A 510 -11.83 1.12 6.35
N PRO A 511 -12.44 0.30 5.49
CA PRO A 511 -11.89 0.04 4.16
C PRO A 511 -12.04 1.32 3.33
N ILE A 512 -10.92 1.99 3.04
CA ILE A 512 -10.85 3.23 2.26
C ILE A 512 -10.00 3.03 1.00
N GLN A 513 -10.27 3.82 -0.03
CA GLN A 513 -9.51 3.85 -1.27
C GLN A 513 -8.31 4.80 -1.20
N ALA A 514 -8.31 5.75 -0.27
CA ALA A 514 -7.35 6.83 -0.16
C ALA A 514 -5.91 6.32 -0.12
N LYS A 515 -5.01 7.13 -0.72
CA LYS A 515 -3.57 7.01 -0.50
C LYS A 515 -3.27 7.47 0.92
N VAL A 516 -2.48 6.69 1.67
CA VAL A 516 -2.04 7.03 3.02
C VAL A 516 -0.52 7.18 2.98
N LEU A 517 -0.04 8.40 3.16
CA LEU A 517 1.36 8.79 2.96
C LEU A 517 1.93 9.40 4.25
N PRO A 518 3.22 9.20 4.56
CA PRO A 518 3.88 10.01 5.57
C PRO A 518 3.90 11.49 5.13
N LEU A 519 3.73 12.42 6.07
CA LEU A 519 3.91 13.83 5.80
C LEU A 519 5.41 14.13 5.63
N ASP A 520 5.83 14.41 4.40
CA ASP A 520 7.20 14.78 4.03
C ASP A 520 7.22 16.03 3.13
N THR A 521 8.38 16.36 2.55
CA THR A 521 8.52 17.53 1.69
C THR A 521 7.63 17.48 0.43
N SER A 522 7.22 16.31 -0.04
CA SER A 522 6.34 16.16 -1.20
C SER A 522 4.94 16.75 -0.97
N PHE A 523 4.49 16.82 0.29
CA PHE A 523 3.20 17.40 0.66
C PHE A 523 3.06 18.86 0.19
N PHE A 524 4.12 19.67 0.30
CA PHE A 524 4.07 21.10 -0.07
C PHE A 524 4.00 21.33 -1.59
N PHE A 525 4.28 20.31 -2.39
CA PHE A 525 4.11 20.33 -3.85
C PHE A 525 2.74 19.76 -4.29
N SER A 526 1.92 19.28 -3.35
CA SER A 526 0.58 18.76 -3.63
C SER A 526 -0.42 19.88 -3.91
N SER A 527 -1.46 19.55 -4.66
CA SER A 527 -2.55 20.47 -4.99
C SER A 527 -3.91 19.77 -5.09
N GLY A 528 -4.99 20.52 -4.91
CA GLY A 528 -6.36 20.02 -4.94
C GLY A 528 -7.40 21.08 -4.61
N ASP A 529 -8.65 20.67 -4.45
CA ASP A 529 -9.74 21.57 -4.07
C ASP A 529 -9.63 21.99 -2.60
N ALA A 530 -9.28 21.05 -1.72
CA ALA A 530 -9.18 21.35 -0.29
C ALA A 530 -8.08 20.55 0.42
N VAL A 531 -7.51 21.18 1.44
CA VAL A 531 -6.65 20.52 2.43
C VAL A 531 -7.23 20.71 3.83
N ILE A 532 -7.27 19.64 4.63
CA ILE A 532 -8.04 19.55 5.86
C ILE A 532 -7.11 19.15 7.02
N ALA A 533 -6.96 20.02 8.01
CA ALA A 533 -6.32 19.74 9.30
C ALA A 533 -7.29 18.95 10.20
N THR A 534 -6.77 18.12 11.11
CA THR A 534 -7.63 17.28 12.00
C THR A 534 -7.25 17.31 13.47
N SER A 535 -6.03 17.73 13.80
CA SER A 535 -5.60 18.07 15.16
C SER A 535 -4.80 19.36 15.13
N TRP A 536 -4.65 20.03 16.28
CA TRP A 536 -4.00 21.34 16.34
C TRP A 536 -2.55 21.29 15.82
N GLN A 537 -1.85 20.16 15.98
CA GLN A 537 -0.50 19.96 15.45
C GLN A 537 -0.44 19.94 13.92
N THR A 538 -1.55 19.59 13.24
CA THR A 538 -1.62 19.49 11.77
C THR A 538 -1.88 20.84 11.10
N VAL A 539 -2.38 21.83 11.85
CA VAL A 539 -2.81 23.13 11.31
C VAL A 539 -1.65 23.90 10.66
N GLU A 540 -0.45 23.83 11.24
CA GLU A 540 0.73 24.52 10.70
C GLU A 540 1.06 24.04 9.27
N ALA A 541 1.15 22.72 9.08
CA ALA A 541 1.41 22.13 7.76
C ALA A 541 0.33 22.53 6.74
N VAL A 542 -0.94 22.46 7.15
CA VAL A 542 -2.09 22.81 6.30
C VAL A 542 -2.09 24.30 5.92
N THR A 543 -1.75 25.18 6.85
CA THR A 543 -1.67 26.63 6.61
C THR A 543 -0.57 26.96 5.60
N GLN A 544 0.55 26.25 5.66
CA GLN A 544 1.67 26.43 4.74
C GLN A 544 1.46 25.79 3.35
N ALA A 545 0.51 24.85 3.19
CA ALA A 545 0.25 24.23 1.89
C ALA A 545 -0.37 25.25 0.92
N GLN A 546 0.28 25.56 -0.21
CA GLN A 546 -0.18 26.60 -1.14
C GLN A 546 -1.07 26.09 -2.29
N GLY A 547 -0.96 24.82 -2.68
CA GLY A 547 -1.63 24.26 -3.86
C GLY A 547 -3.14 24.00 -3.74
N PHE A 548 -3.82 24.54 -2.74
CA PHE A 548 -5.22 24.22 -2.46
C PHE A 548 -6.13 25.46 -2.55
N LYS A 549 -7.32 25.31 -3.15
CA LYS A 549 -8.30 26.40 -3.23
C LYS A 549 -8.74 26.86 -1.85
N GLU A 550 -8.97 25.92 -0.94
CA GLU A 550 -9.41 26.21 0.43
C GLU A 550 -8.74 25.31 1.48
N ARG A 551 -8.66 25.82 2.71
CA ARG A 551 -8.11 25.13 3.88
C ARG A 551 -9.18 24.96 4.94
N PHE A 552 -9.34 23.73 5.40
CA PHE A 552 -10.32 23.37 6.43
C PHE A 552 -9.64 22.89 7.69
N TYR A 553 -10.36 23.00 8.81
CA TYR A 553 -10.02 22.37 10.07
C TYR A 553 -11.21 21.51 10.53
N PHE A 554 -11.03 20.20 10.51
CA PHE A 554 -11.97 19.21 11.05
C PHE A 554 -11.81 19.10 12.57
N ILE A 555 -12.57 19.91 13.31
CA ILE A 555 -12.45 20.09 14.76
C ILE A 555 -13.35 19.08 15.47
N GLN A 556 -12.73 18.11 16.14
CA GLN A 556 -13.44 17.06 16.87
C GLN A 556 -13.72 17.39 18.34
N ASP A 557 -12.92 18.29 18.91
CA ASP A 557 -12.97 18.67 20.32
C ASP A 557 -12.38 20.08 20.50
N TYR A 558 -12.57 20.66 21.68
CA TYR A 558 -11.88 21.89 22.05
C TYR A 558 -10.50 21.55 22.62
N GLU A 559 -9.56 21.35 21.70
CA GLU A 559 -8.20 20.82 21.95
C GLU A 559 -7.37 21.59 23.00
N PRO A 560 -7.53 22.91 23.23
CA PRO A 560 -6.84 23.61 24.32
C PRO A 560 -7.13 23.01 25.71
N PHE A 561 -8.29 22.38 25.91
CA PHE A 561 -8.66 21.75 27.17
C PHE A 561 -8.01 20.36 27.38
N PHE A 562 -7.22 19.87 26.42
CA PHE A 562 -6.45 18.64 26.61
C PHE A 562 -5.20 18.83 27.47
N TYR A 563 -4.85 20.09 27.74
CA TYR A 563 -3.64 20.45 28.44
C TYR A 563 -3.97 21.39 29.60
N ALA A 564 -3.19 21.29 30.68
CA ALA A 564 -3.13 22.38 31.64
C ALA A 564 -2.73 23.68 30.93
N ARG A 565 -3.14 24.83 31.45
CA ARG A 565 -2.84 26.12 30.82
C ARG A 565 -1.32 26.34 30.77
N GLY A 566 -0.75 26.11 29.59
CA GLY A 566 0.68 26.14 29.29
C GLY A 566 0.89 26.30 27.78
N SER A 567 2.11 25.99 27.31
CA SER A 567 2.50 26.21 25.91
C SER A 567 1.57 25.49 24.92
N GLU A 568 1.28 24.22 25.16
CA GLU A 568 0.42 23.39 24.30
C GLU A 568 -1.01 23.93 24.25
N ALA A 569 -1.59 24.29 25.41
CA ALA A 569 -2.94 24.88 25.45
C ALA A 569 -3.00 26.20 24.66
N VAL A 570 -1.99 27.06 24.80
CA VAL A 570 -1.92 28.36 24.11
C VAL A 570 -1.71 28.18 22.61
N GLN A 571 -0.85 27.23 22.19
CA GLN A 571 -0.61 26.93 20.79
C GLN A 571 -1.84 26.31 20.13
N ALA A 572 -2.48 25.34 20.79
CA ALA A 572 -3.73 24.73 20.32
C ALA A 572 -4.82 25.81 20.13
N GLU A 573 -4.96 26.73 21.08
CA GLU A 573 -5.93 27.82 20.99
C GLU A 573 -5.61 28.81 19.86
N ALA A 574 -4.33 29.06 19.60
CA ALA A 574 -3.90 29.93 18.51
C ALA A 574 -4.27 29.39 17.13
N THR A 575 -4.38 28.05 16.97
CA THR A 575 -4.74 27.44 15.68
C THR A 575 -6.12 27.84 15.17
N TYR A 576 -7.07 28.11 16.07
CA TYR A 576 -8.42 28.56 15.71
C TYR A 576 -8.47 29.97 15.12
N LYS A 577 -7.36 30.72 15.17
CA LYS A 577 -7.24 32.08 14.62
C LYS A 577 -6.52 32.14 13.28
N GLN A 578 -6.17 30.99 12.69
CA GLN A 578 -5.39 30.91 11.45
C GLN A 578 -6.24 31.03 10.17
N GLY A 579 -7.53 31.33 10.29
CA GLY A 579 -8.41 31.60 9.15
C GLY A 579 -8.87 30.38 8.35
N LEU A 580 -8.75 29.16 8.91
CA LEU A 580 -9.25 27.93 8.30
C LEU A 580 -10.78 27.84 8.43
N ALA A 581 -11.44 27.24 7.44
CA ALA A 581 -12.86 26.91 7.50
C ALA A 581 -13.10 25.70 8.40
N CYS A 582 -13.89 25.84 9.46
CA CYS A 582 -14.04 24.82 10.49
C CYS A 582 -15.23 23.88 10.23
N ILE A 583 -15.01 22.57 10.31
CA ILE A 583 -16.07 21.55 10.32
C ILE A 583 -16.07 20.93 11.71
N CYS A 584 -17.13 21.17 12.49
CA CYS A 584 -17.13 20.99 13.94
C CYS A 584 -17.97 19.78 14.36
N ALA A 585 -17.42 18.89 15.18
CA ALA A 585 -18.10 17.68 15.66
C ALA A 585 -19.15 17.92 16.76
N SER A 586 -19.75 19.11 16.79
CA SER A 586 -20.93 19.44 17.58
C SER A 586 -21.44 20.85 17.27
N PRO A 587 -22.74 21.14 17.52
CA PRO A 587 -23.24 22.51 17.53
C PRO A 587 -22.55 23.43 18.54
N TRP A 588 -22.10 22.90 19.68
CA TRP A 588 -21.38 23.68 20.69
C TRP A 588 -20.01 24.16 20.18
N LEU A 589 -19.25 23.26 19.55
CA LEU A 589 -17.97 23.63 18.92
C LEU A 589 -18.18 24.64 17.79
N ASP A 590 -19.19 24.43 16.95
CA ASP A 590 -19.56 25.37 15.88
C ASP A 590 -19.90 26.76 16.44
N HIS A 591 -20.67 26.84 17.54
CA HIS A 591 -20.95 28.10 18.22
C HIS A 591 -19.66 28.78 18.72
N ILE A 592 -18.74 28.04 19.35
CA ILE A 592 -17.45 28.58 19.78
C ILE A 592 -16.65 29.12 18.60
N MET A 593 -16.55 28.36 17.51
CA MET A 593 -15.77 28.77 16.34
C MET A 593 -16.34 30.03 15.69
N ARG A 594 -17.67 30.16 15.59
CA ARG A 594 -18.31 31.36 15.03
C ARG A 594 -18.21 32.56 15.97
N GLU A 595 -18.66 32.42 17.21
CA GLU A 595 -18.85 33.57 18.09
C GLU A 595 -17.55 34.02 18.77
N ARG A 596 -16.69 33.07 19.19
CA ARG A 596 -15.44 33.38 19.89
C ARG A 596 -14.30 33.69 18.93
N TYR A 597 -14.21 32.96 17.82
CA TYR A 597 -13.08 33.06 16.90
C TYR A 597 -13.43 33.73 15.56
N GLY A 598 -14.71 33.98 15.27
CA GLY A 598 -15.13 34.58 14.01
C GLY A 598 -14.87 33.69 12.78
N ALA A 599 -14.67 32.39 12.98
CA ALA A 599 -14.37 31.46 11.91
C ALA A 599 -15.64 31.07 11.14
N TRP A 600 -15.51 30.85 9.83
CA TRP A 600 -16.55 30.14 9.09
C TRP A 600 -16.62 28.72 9.63
N SER A 601 -17.80 28.26 10.06
CA SER A 601 -17.94 26.88 10.51
C SER A 601 -19.30 26.25 10.24
N ARG A 602 -19.31 24.92 10.15
CA ARG A 602 -20.54 24.11 10.10
C ARG A 602 -20.45 22.94 11.08
N PRO A 603 -21.54 22.61 11.78
CA PRO A 603 -21.56 21.45 12.66
C PRO A 603 -21.89 20.16 11.90
N PHE A 604 -21.38 19.05 12.40
CA PHE A 604 -21.92 17.71 12.16
C PHE A 604 -22.14 17.00 13.49
N TRP A 605 -23.02 16.01 13.51
CA TRP A 605 -23.33 15.23 14.70
C TRP A 605 -22.49 13.96 14.75
N LEU A 606 -21.92 13.65 15.92
CA LEU A 606 -21.47 12.28 16.20
C LEU A 606 -22.68 11.34 16.15
N ALA A 607 -22.42 10.07 15.80
CA ALA A 607 -23.43 9.03 15.66
C ALA A 607 -22.92 7.68 16.22
N PHE A 608 -23.72 6.62 16.03
CA PHE A 608 -23.43 5.25 16.44
C PHE A 608 -23.78 4.27 15.31
N ASP A 609 -23.38 2.99 15.45
CA ASP A 609 -23.74 1.94 14.49
C ASP A 609 -25.08 1.29 14.90
N HIS A 610 -26.15 1.61 14.19
CA HIS A 610 -27.52 1.10 14.42
C HIS A 610 -27.63 -0.43 14.34
N ARG A 611 -26.73 -1.09 13.60
CA ARG A 611 -26.72 -2.56 13.51
C ARG A 611 -26.22 -3.23 14.78
N ILE A 612 -25.43 -2.49 15.56
CA ILE A 612 -24.81 -2.99 16.80
C ILE A 612 -25.58 -2.49 18.02
N TYR A 613 -25.84 -1.19 18.08
CA TYR A 613 -26.53 -0.54 19.17
C TYR A 613 -27.98 -0.29 18.75
N ASN A 614 -28.86 -1.15 19.24
CA ASN A 614 -30.29 -1.04 19.05
C ASN A 614 -31.02 -1.59 20.28
N CYS A 615 -32.24 -1.10 20.48
CA CYS A 615 -33.16 -1.57 21.50
C CYS A 615 -34.58 -1.47 20.93
N THR A 616 -35.32 -2.58 20.96
CA THR A 616 -36.73 -2.57 20.60
C THR A 616 -37.58 -2.08 21.76
N ALA A 617 -38.79 -1.59 21.46
CA ALA A 617 -39.75 -1.22 22.50
C ALA A 617 -40.16 -2.40 23.39
N GLU A 618 -40.07 -3.64 22.89
CA GLU A 618 -40.29 -4.85 23.68
C GLU A 618 -39.15 -5.10 24.66
N GLN A 619 -37.90 -5.06 24.19
CA GLN A 619 -36.71 -5.19 25.05
C GLN A 619 -36.67 -4.12 26.14
N LEU A 620 -37.05 -2.89 25.81
CA LEU A 620 -37.15 -1.80 26.78
C LEU A 620 -38.24 -2.10 27.82
N ARG A 621 -39.42 -2.57 27.41
CA ARG A 621 -40.50 -2.98 28.34
C ARG A 621 -40.08 -4.14 29.25
N GLU A 622 -39.44 -5.16 28.70
CA GLU A 622 -38.94 -6.31 29.47
C GLU A 622 -37.89 -5.90 30.51
N ARG A 623 -37.00 -4.94 30.20
CA ARG A 623 -36.05 -4.37 31.16
C ARG A 623 -36.78 -3.78 32.37
N TRP A 624 -37.76 -2.91 32.12
CA TRP A 624 -38.46 -2.23 33.21
C TRP A 624 -39.36 -3.18 33.99
N GLN A 625 -39.90 -4.23 33.37
CA GLN A 625 -40.61 -5.29 34.09
C GLN A 625 -39.70 -6.05 35.07
N ARG A 626 -38.46 -6.36 34.67
CA ARG A 626 -37.47 -7.04 35.53
C ARG A 626 -37.04 -6.21 36.74
N GLN A 627 -37.03 -4.89 36.66
CA GLN A 627 -36.68 -4.02 37.78
C GLN A 627 -37.71 -4.00 38.93
N HIS A 628 -38.92 -4.52 38.71
CA HIS A 628 -39.97 -4.56 39.74
C HIS A 628 -39.94 -5.86 40.60
N GLU A 629 -38.90 -6.68 40.47
CA GLU A 629 -38.70 -7.88 41.31
C GLU A 629 -37.86 -7.55 42.56
N ASP A 630 -38.46 -7.69 43.75
CA ASP A 630 -37.87 -7.40 45.07
C ASP A 630 -36.72 -8.38 45.43
N ASP A 631 -35.51 -8.20 44.86
CA ASP A 631 -34.19 -8.63 45.41
C ASP A 631 -32.99 -8.36 44.44
N GLN A 632 -33.21 -7.75 43.27
CA GLN A 632 -32.19 -7.60 42.22
C GLN A 632 -31.19 -6.46 42.51
N ALA A 633 -29.91 -6.67 42.21
CA ALA A 633 -28.87 -5.65 42.31
C ALA A 633 -28.96 -4.65 41.15
N PHE A 634 -28.67 -3.37 41.40
CA PHE A 634 -28.69 -2.33 40.37
C PHE A 634 -27.33 -2.24 39.66
N HIS A 635 -27.31 -2.37 38.34
CA HIS A 635 -26.11 -2.48 37.53
C HIS A 635 -25.75 -1.16 36.83
N LEU A 636 -24.55 -0.64 37.10
CA LEU A 636 -24.04 0.61 36.52
C LEU A 636 -22.95 0.34 35.47
N ALA A 637 -23.12 0.78 34.23
CA ALA A 637 -22.07 0.75 33.21
C ALA A 637 -21.27 2.06 33.22
N VAL A 638 -19.97 2.01 33.47
CA VAL A 638 -19.13 3.20 33.66
C VAL A 638 -17.97 3.21 32.65
N TYR A 639 -17.96 4.25 31.82
CA TYR A 639 -16.86 4.50 30.87
C TYR A 639 -15.66 5.10 31.60
N ALA A 640 -14.62 4.30 31.82
CA ALA A 640 -13.51 4.58 32.73
C ALA A 640 -12.14 4.59 32.02
N ARG A 641 -11.97 5.44 30.99
CA ARG A 641 -10.72 5.56 30.21
C ARG A 641 -9.73 6.56 30.82
N ARG A 642 -8.80 6.10 31.67
CA ARG A 642 -7.94 6.98 32.51
C ARG A 642 -6.94 7.82 31.74
N PHE A 643 -6.39 7.29 30.65
CA PHE A 643 -5.42 8.01 29.81
C PHE A 643 -6.05 9.11 28.93
N THR A 644 -7.30 9.48 29.22
CA THR A 644 -8.06 10.52 28.55
C THR A 644 -8.71 11.39 29.63
N GLU A 645 -7.95 12.32 30.20
CA GLU A 645 -8.31 13.08 31.42
C GLU A 645 -9.70 13.74 31.34
N ARG A 646 -10.11 14.20 30.14
CA ARG A 646 -11.45 14.76 29.88
C ARG A 646 -12.62 13.80 30.12
N ARG A 647 -12.38 12.51 30.37
CA ARG A 647 -13.39 11.52 30.79
C ARG A 647 -13.62 11.47 32.30
N CYS A 648 -12.90 12.29 33.07
CA CYS A 648 -13.15 12.55 34.49
C CYS A 648 -13.28 11.27 35.33
N VAL A 649 -12.43 10.26 35.09
CA VAL A 649 -12.54 8.93 35.70
C VAL A 649 -12.38 9.01 37.22
N GLU A 650 -11.48 9.86 37.69
CA GLU A 650 -11.23 10.11 39.10
C GLU A 650 -12.47 10.69 39.80
N LEU A 651 -13.17 11.61 39.12
CA LEU A 651 -14.42 12.19 39.60
C LEU A 651 -15.55 11.16 39.64
N ALA A 652 -15.64 10.32 38.59
CA ALA A 652 -16.58 9.20 38.55
C ALA A 652 -16.36 8.25 39.73
N PHE A 653 -15.11 7.86 40.00
CA PHE A 653 -14.77 6.96 41.10
C PHE A 653 -15.06 7.58 42.46
N ALA A 654 -14.77 8.87 42.66
CA ALA A 654 -15.10 9.57 43.90
C ALA A 654 -16.61 9.63 44.15
N GLY A 655 -17.42 9.86 43.11
CA GLY A 655 -18.87 9.81 43.20
C GLY A 655 -19.40 8.41 43.51
N LEU A 656 -18.88 7.39 42.84
CA LEU A 656 -19.26 5.98 43.06
C LEU A 656 -18.89 5.50 44.46
N GLU A 657 -17.72 5.86 44.98
CA GLU A 657 -17.34 5.53 46.36
C GLU A 657 -18.33 6.14 47.36
N ARG A 658 -18.76 7.40 47.14
CA ARG A 658 -19.76 8.04 47.99
C ARG A 658 -21.11 7.32 47.92
N LEU A 659 -21.55 6.98 46.70
CA LEU A 659 -22.83 6.28 46.46
C LEU A 659 -22.87 4.88 47.11
N CYS A 660 -21.79 4.11 46.99
CA CYS A 660 -21.73 2.74 47.50
C CYS A 660 -21.58 2.66 49.03
N ARG A 661 -21.25 3.76 49.71
CA ARG A 661 -21.29 3.82 51.18
C ARG A 661 -22.72 3.76 51.72
N THR A 662 -23.68 4.31 50.97
CA THR A 662 -25.10 4.38 51.36
C THR A 662 -25.96 3.29 50.69
N ASN A 663 -25.53 2.76 49.53
CA ASN A 663 -26.25 1.71 48.80
C ASN A 663 -25.44 0.41 48.73
N ARG A 664 -25.95 -0.65 49.36
CA ARG A 664 -25.28 -1.96 49.42
C ARG A 664 -25.60 -2.88 48.24
N ASN A 665 -26.59 -2.54 47.41
CA ASN A 665 -27.08 -3.39 46.32
C ASN A 665 -26.78 -2.82 44.92
N ILE A 666 -25.55 -2.32 44.71
CA ILE A 666 -25.08 -1.77 43.43
C ILE A 666 -23.90 -2.59 42.92
N VAL A 667 -23.91 -2.91 41.62
CA VAL A 667 -22.80 -3.56 40.91
C VAL A 667 -22.28 -2.62 39.83
N VAL A 668 -21.00 -2.25 39.92
CA VAL A 668 -20.36 -1.35 38.96
C VAL A 668 -19.64 -2.15 37.88
N HIS A 669 -19.85 -1.82 36.61
CA HIS A 669 -19.21 -2.41 35.44
C HIS A 669 -18.32 -1.37 34.78
N LEU A 670 -17.00 -1.53 34.85
CA LEU A 670 -16.02 -0.62 34.26
C LEU A 670 -15.57 -1.09 32.88
N PHE A 671 -15.50 -0.18 31.91
CA PHE A 671 -14.98 -0.48 30.57
C PHE A 671 -14.22 0.72 29.96
N GLY A 672 -13.38 0.48 28.95
CA GLY A 672 -12.71 1.51 28.15
C GLY A 672 -11.22 1.72 28.44
N ASP A 673 -10.68 1.09 29.49
CA ASP A 673 -9.24 1.04 29.80
C ASP A 673 -8.80 -0.42 29.89
N PRO A 674 -7.66 -0.83 29.30
CA PRO A 674 -7.20 -2.21 29.39
C PRO A 674 -6.75 -2.62 30.79
N ARG A 675 -6.43 -1.67 31.67
CA ARG A 675 -5.91 -1.94 33.02
C ARG A 675 -7.00 -1.67 34.07
N PRO A 676 -7.17 -2.57 35.06
CA PRO A 676 -8.07 -2.29 36.18
C PRO A 676 -7.58 -1.11 37.03
N PRO A 677 -8.48 -0.40 37.74
CA PRO A 677 -8.08 0.64 38.68
C PRO A 677 -7.34 0.04 39.89
N GLU A 678 -6.34 0.76 40.40
CA GLU A 678 -5.58 0.33 41.59
C GLU A 678 -6.40 0.49 42.87
N HIS A 679 -7.23 1.53 42.92
CA HIS A 679 -8.10 1.86 44.05
C HIS A 679 -9.49 2.22 43.54
N LEU A 680 -10.50 1.51 44.03
CA LEU A 680 -11.90 1.86 43.89
C LEU A 680 -12.59 1.56 45.22
N GLY A 681 -13.26 2.54 45.81
CA GLY A 681 -13.94 2.41 47.10
C GLY A 681 -15.24 1.61 47.06
N CYS A 682 -15.53 0.90 45.96
CA CYS A 682 -16.70 0.06 45.78
C CYS A 682 -16.39 -1.20 44.95
N PRO A 683 -17.14 -2.31 45.14
CA PRO A 683 -17.01 -3.51 44.30
C PRO A 683 -17.34 -3.21 42.84
N ALA A 684 -16.47 -3.60 41.92
CA ALA A 684 -16.68 -3.43 40.49
C ALA A 684 -16.16 -4.61 39.66
N ILE A 685 -16.79 -4.83 38.51
CA ILE A 685 -16.39 -5.76 37.46
C ILE A 685 -15.66 -4.97 36.39
N HIS A 686 -14.41 -5.31 36.10
CA HIS A 686 -13.60 -4.66 35.08
C HIS A 686 -13.61 -5.47 33.78
N HIS A 687 -14.21 -4.92 32.72
CA HIS A 687 -14.33 -5.55 31.40
C HIS A 687 -13.13 -5.29 30.48
N GLY A 688 -12.32 -4.27 30.77
CA GLY A 688 -11.22 -3.87 29.89
C GLY A 688 -11.69 -3.09 28.66
N VAL A 689 -10.99 -3.28 27.54
CA VAL A 689 -11.41 -2.81 26.21
C VAL A 689 -12.12 -3.96 25.50
N ILE A 690 -13.45 -3.92 25.48
CA ILE A 690 -14.32 -4.91 24.84
C ILE A 690 -14.84 -4.40 23.48
N ASN A 691 -15.22 -5.32 22.60
CA ASN A 691 -15.68 -4.96 21.26
C ASN A 691 -17.11 -4.38 21.27
N ALA A 692 -17.53 -3.81 20.14
CA ALA A 692 -18.83 -3.12 20.04
C ALA A 692 -20.04 -4.03 20.33
N ALA A 693 -20.03 -5.29 19.90
CA ALA A 693 -21.11 -6.24 20.19
C ALA A 693 -21.18 -6.61 21.68
N GLN A 694 -20.01 -6.71 22.34
CA GLN A 694 -19.94 -6.91 23.80
C GLN A 694 -20.40 -5.65 24.56
N LEU A 695 -20.08 -4.45 24.06
CA LEU A 695 -20.56 -3.19 24.63
C LEU A 695 -22.09 -3.09 24.54
N ALA A 696 -22.68 -3.37 23.39
CA ALA A 696 -24.13 -3.38 23.22
C ALA A 696 -24.82 -4.33 24.22
N LYS A 697 -24.28 -5.55 24.39
CA LYS A 697 -24.78 -6.49 25.40
C LYS A 697 -24.63 -5.97 26.83
N LEU A 698 -23.51 -5.32 27.14
CA LEU A 698 -23.30 -4.69 28.45
C LEU A 698 -24.32 -3.56 28.69
N TYR A 699 -24.55 -2.71 27.70
CA TYR A 699 -25.50 -1.60 27.81
C TYR A 699 -26.95 -2.10 27.94
N GLN A 700 -27.31 -3.16 27.20
CA GLN A 700 -28.61 -3.82 27.30
C GLN A 700 -28.82 -4.52 28.65
N PHE A 701 -27.73 -4.97 29.29
CA PHE A 701 -27.75 -5.62 30.60
C PHE A 701 -27.85 -4.62 31.76
N CYS A 702 -27.07 -3.54 31.74
CA CYS A 702 -27.03 -2.57 32.83
C CYS A 702 -28.27 -1.68 32.91
N ASP A 703 -28.49 -1.08 34.08
CA ASP A 703 -29.65 -0.24 34.41
C ASP A 703 -29.40 1.25 34.18
N LEU A 704 -28.16 1.70 34.37
CA LEU A 704 -27.75 3.10 34.15
C LEU A 704 -26.32 3.18 33.61
N GLY A 705 -26.09 4.09 32.66
CA GLY A 705 -24.79 4.40 32.08
C GLY A 705 -24.16 5.66 32.68
N ILE A 706 -22.85 5.68 32.87
CA ILE A 706 -22.08 6.87 33.27
C ILE A 706 -20.97 7.07 32.23
N SER A 707 -21.02 8.20 31.52
CA SER A 707 -20.00 8.57 30.54
C SER A 707 -19.73 10.06 30.65
N LEU A 708 -18.79 10.42 31.52
CA LEU A 708 -18.49 11.83 31.81
C LEU A 708 -17.66 12.48 30.69
N SER A 709 -17.95 13.74 30.37
CA SER A 709 -17.15 14.58 29.48
C SER A 709 -16.96 15.99 30.03
N ALA A 710 -15.71 16.46 30.08
CA ALA A 710 -15.36 17.84 30.47
C ALA A 710 -15.05 18.78 29.29
N THR A 711 -15.08 18.28 28.06
CA THR A 711 -14.86 19.06 26.82
C THR A 711 -16.02 18.82 25.86
N ASN A 712 -15.84 18.63 24.55
CA ASN A 712 -16.93 18.22 23.66
C ASN A 712 -17.60 16.92 24.15
N TYR A 713 -18.89 16.75 23.85
CA TYR A 713 -19.64 15.57 24.29
C TYR A 713 -19.06 14.28 23.71
N SER A 714 -19.24 13.16 24.42
CA SER A 714 -18.79 11.83 23.97
C SER A 714 -19.77 11.22 22.99
N LEU A 715 -19.30 10.34 22.09
CA LEU A 715 -20.21 9.49 21.31
C LEU A 715 -20.82 8.35 22.17
N ILE A 716 -20.17 7.98 23.28
CA ILE A 716 -20.57 6.84 24.13
C ILE A 716 -22.00 6.98 24.69
N PRO A 717 -22.46 8.15 25.19
CA PRO A 717 -23.85 8.36 25.57
C PRO A 717 -24.85 8.04 24.45
N GLN A 718 -24.51 8.30 23.19
CA GLN A 718 -25.41 7.95 22.08
C GLN A 718 -25.50 6.43 21.88
N GLU A 719 -24.39 5.70 22.00
CA GLU A 719 -24.39 4.23 21.95
C GLU A 719 -25.20 3.63 23.11
N MET A 720 -25.07 4.20 24.32
CA MET A 720 -25.84 3.80 25.50
C MET A 720 -27.34 4.04 25.30
N MET A 721 -27.74 5.25 24.92
CA MET A 721 -29.13 5.59 24.66
C MET A 721 -29.74 4.74 23.54
N ALA A 722 -28.99 4.47 22.47
CA ALA A 722 -29.44 3.60 21.38
C ALA A 722 -29.66 2.14 21.82
N SER A 723 -29.01 1.74 22.91
CA SER A 723 -29.19 0.43 23.56
C SER A 723 -30.28 0.44 24.64
N GLY A 724 -31.03 1.55 24.77
CA GLY A 724 -32.09 1.70 25.78
C GLY A 724 -31.57 1.99 27.19
N LEU A 725 -30.30 2.37 27.34
CA LEU A 725 -29.68 2.66 28.64
C LEU A 725 -29.81 4.17 28.96
N PRO A 726 -30.48 4.57 30.06
CA PRO A 726 -30.42 5.94 30.56
C PRO A 726 -28.98 6.29 30.96
N VAL A 727 -28.61 7.58 30.88
CA VAL A 727 -27.22 8.02 31.00
C VAL A 727 -27.07 9.18 31.99
N VAL A 728 -25.93 9.22 32.67
CA VAL A 728 -25.45 10.37 33.45
C VAL A 728 -24.17 10.93 32.82
N ASP A 729 -24.13 12.25 32.63
CA ASP A 729 -22.94 13.03 32.28
C ASP A 729 -22.82 14.24 33.21
N LEU A 730 -21.77 15.05 33.08
CA LEU A 730 -21.55 16.26 33.87
C LEU A 730 -22.39 17.42 33.35
N ALA A 731 -22.88 18.27 34.24
CA ALA A 731 -23.46 19.58 33.93
C ALA A 731 -22.33 20.58 33.70
N VAL A 732 -21.88 20.65 32.45
CA VAL A 732 -20.87 21.61 31.97
C VAL A 732 -21.35 22.25 30.68
N GLU A 733 -20.77 23.39 30.31
CA GLU A 733 -21.20 24.21 29.15
C GLU A 733 -21.46 23.38 27.88
N SER A 734 -20.57 22.43 27.58
CA SER A 734 -20.63 21.62 26.38
C SER A 734 -21.75 20.58 26.39
N THR A 735 -22.02 19.91 27.50
CA THR A 735 -23.05 18.87 27.59
C THR A 735 -24.44 19.49 27.75
N GLU A 736 -24.55 20.60 28.49
CA GLU A 736 -25.78 21.40 28.61
C GLU A 736 -26.21 21.99 27.27
N ALA A 737 -25.27 22.37 26.40
CA ALA A 737 -25.57 22.87 25.05
C ALA A 737 -26.03 21.77 24.08
N ILE A 738 -25.79 20.49 24.40
CA ILE A 738 -25.97 19.37 23.47
C ILE A 738 -27.22 18.55 23.79
N TYR A 739 -27.43 18.25 25.07
CA TYR A 739 -28.50 17.36 25.47
C TYR A 739 -29.74 18.15 25.90
N PRO A 740 -30.90 17.93 25.26
CA PRO A 740 -32.17 18.48 25.72
C PRO A 740 -32.53 17.99 27.13
N GLU A 741 -33.38 18.75 27.82
CA GLU A 741 -33.89 18.37 29.14
C GLU A 741 -34.58 16.99 29.09
N GLY A 742 -34.23 16.12 30.04
CA GLY A 742 -34.82 14.78 30.17
C GLY A 742 -34.21 13.69 29.28
N VAL A 743 -33.35 14.02 28.31
CA VAL A 743 -32.64 13.04 27.46
C VAL A 743 -31.54 12.32 28.24
N ILE A 744 -30.85 13.06 29.11
CA ILE A 744 -29.78 12.60 29.99
C ILE A 744 -29.92 13.28 31.34
N ALA A 745 -29.39 12.66 32.40
CA ALA A 745 -29.20 13.35 33.66
C ALA A 745 -27.83 14.05 33.71
N LEU A 746 -27.84 15.37 33.88
CA LEU A 746 -26.61 16.17 34.03
C LEU A 746 -26.31 16.38 35.52
N ALA A 747 -25.19 15.86 35.99
CA ALA A 747 -24.75 15.95 37.37
C ALA A 747 -23.81 17.15 37.59
N PRO A 748 -23.98 17.94 38.67
CA PRO A 748 -23.01 18.96 39.03
C PRO A 748 -21.59 18.36 39.13
N PRO A 749 -20.54 19.05 38.65
CA PRO A 749 -19.18 18.50 38.50
C PRO A 749 -18.44 18.36 39.84
N SER A 750 -18.98 17.53 40.72
CA SER A 750 -18.45 17.19 42.04
C SER A 750 -18.83 15.76 42.39
N ALA A 751 -18.03 15.10 43.23
CA ALA A 751 -18.33 13.74 43.68
C ALA A 751 -19.69 13.64 44.38
N GLU A 752 -20.08 14.67 45.13
CA GLU A 752 -21.39 14.75 45.78
C GLU A 752 -22.52 14.98 44.77
N GLY A 753 -22.35 15.89 43.82
CA GLY A 753 -23.31 16.14 42.75
C GLY A 753 -23.60 14.87 41.95
N LEU A 754 -22.55 14.16 41.53
CA LEU A 754 -22.66 12.89 40.82
C LEU A 754 -23.38 11.82 41.65
N ALA A 755 -22.98 11.63 42.91
CA ALA A 755 -23.62 10.64 43.78
C ALA A 755 -25.11 10.95 44.02
N ASN A 756 -25.46 12.22 44.25
CA ASN A 756 -26.83 12.64 44.50
C ASN A 756 -27.70 12.50 43.24
N THR A 757 -27.19 12.87 42.06
CA THR A 757 -27.91 12.66 40.79
C THR A 757 -28.18 11.19 40.54
N ILE A 758 -27.21 10.31 40.77
CA ILE A 758 -27.42 8.85 40.63
C ILE A 758 -28.44 8.36 41.67
N GLN A 759 -28.34 8.79 42.93
CA GLN A 759 -29.30 8.42 43.97
C GLN A 759 -30.74 8.79 43.60
N LEU A 760 -30.96 10.01 43.09
CA LEU A 760 -32.28 10.47 42.67
C LEU A 760 -32.88 9.58 41.56
N LEU A 761 -32.04 9.08 40.65
CA LEU A 761 -32.48 8.15 39.62
C LEU A 761 -32.77 6.76 40.19
N LEU A 762 -31.94 6.27 41.12
CA LEU A 762 -32.17 5.00 41.82
C LEU A 762 -33.49 5.00 42.60
N ASP A 763 -33.83 6.13 43.21
CA ASP A 763 -35.06 6.28 44.01
C ASP A 763 -36.32 6.43 43.13
N SER A 764 -36.18 6.55 41.80
CA SER A 764 -37.29 6.81 40.88
C SER A 764 -37.20 5.99 39.58
N PRO A 765 -37.64 4.72 39.58
CA PRO A 765 -37.70 3.87 38.38
C PRO A 765 -38.49 4.49 37.23
N GLU A 766 -39.57 5.22 37.53
CA GLU A 766 -40.37 5.95 36.53
C GLU A 766 -39.56 7.04 35.82
N THR A 767 -38.64 7.71 36.52
CA THR A 767 -37.76 8.73 35.93
C THR A 767 -36.72 8.10 35.03
N LEU A 768 -36.13 6.97 35.46
CA LEU A 768 -35.20 6.18 34.63
C LEU A 768 -35.85 5.71 33.33
N GLN A 769 -37.08 5.18 33.41
CA GLN A 769 -37.83 4.74 32.24
C GLN A 769 -38.08 5.89 31.26
N LYS A 770 -38.61 7.02 31.74
CA LYS A 770 -38.87 8.20 30.89
C LYS A 770 -37.61 8.72 30.22
N GLN A 771 -36.48 8.74 30.95
CA GLN A 771 -35.20 9.16 30.39
C GLN A 771 -34.73 8.20 29.29
N ALA A 772 -34.87 6.88 29.48
CA ALA A 772 -34.49 5.92 28.45
C ALA A 772 -35.34 6.05 27.17
N GLU A 773 -36.65 6.27 27.32
CA GLU A 773 -37.56 6.50 26.19
C GLU A 773 -37.19 7.79 25.43
N ALA A 774 -36.98 8.90 26.17
CA ALA A 774 -36.55 10.17 25.58
C ALA A 774 -35.17 10.08 24.92
N GLY A 775 -34.23 9.37 25.55
CA GLY A 775 -32.90 9.11 25.01
C GLY A 775 -32.93 8.32 23.71
N LEU A 776 -33.70 7.22 23.67
CA LEU A 776 -33.86 6.38 22.49
C LEU A 776 -34.51 7.15 21.32
N GLU A 777 -35.55 7.94 21.59
CA GLU A 777 -36.18 8.81 20.61
C GLU A 777 -35.19 9.84 20.07
N TRP A 778 -34.47 10.53 20.96
CA TRP A 778 -33.53 11.58 20.58
C TRP A 778 -32.38 11.04 19.71
N VAL A 779 -31.80 9.88 20.03
CA VAL A 779 -30.68 9.34 19.25
C VAL A 779 -31.07 8.77 17.90
N SER A 780 -32.33 8.38 17.70
CA SER A 780 -32.83 7.79 16.45
C SER A 780 -32.60 8.68 15.22
N GLN A 781 -32.45 9.99 15.42
CA GLN A 781 -32.25 10.95 14.35
C GLN A 781 -30.81 10.98 13.80
N PHE A 782 -29.82 10.43 14.51
CA PHE A 782 -28.41 10.51 14.13
C PHE A 782 -27.94 9.26 13.38
N SER A 783 -27.16 9.45 12.31
CA SER A 783 -26.49 8.35 11.61
C SER A 783 -25.14 8.82 11.05
N TRP A 784 -24.21 7.89 10.89
CA TRP A 784 -22.91 8.20 10.27
C TRP A 784 -23.05 8.67 8.83
N GLU A 785 -24.10 8.25 8.13
CA GLU A 785 -24.45 8.75 6.80
C GLU A 785 -24.83 10.23 6.82
N LYS A 786 -25.74 10.64 7.72
CA LYS A 786 -26.12 12.06 7.89
C LYS A 786 -24.92 12.91 8.29
N ALA A 787 -24.03 12.38 9.14
CA ALA A 787 -22.79 13.05 9.50
C ALA A 787 -21.87 13.25 8.28
N GLY A 788 -21.70 12.22 7.45
CA GLY A 788 -20.96 12.29 6.20
C GLY A 788 -21.52 13.34 5.24
N ILE A 789 -22.85 13.34 5.03
CA ILE A 789 -23.55 14.32 4.19
C ILE A 789 -23.32 15.74 4.71
N ALA A 790 -23.39 15.96 6.02
CA ALA A 790 -23.15 17.29 6.60
C ALA A 790 -21.72 17.78 6.36
N VAL A 791 -20.73 16.88 6.47
CA VAL A 791 -19.31 17.19 6.19
C VAL A 791 -19.09 17.49 4.71
N GLU A 792 -19.63 16.66 3.81
CA GLU A 792 -19.56 16.86 2.36
C GLU A 792 -20.21 18.20 1.95
N GLN A 793 -21.42 18.47 2.43
CA GLN A 793 -22.12 19.73 2.15
C GLN A 793 -21.37 20.95 2.68
N ALA A 794 -20.70 20.84 3.84
CA ALA A 794 -19.86 21.92 4.35
C ALA A 794 -18.65 22.17 3.45
N LEU A 795 -17.97 21.12 3.00
CA LEU A 795 -16.85 21.21 2.05
C LEU A 795 -17.29 21.87 0.75
N ILE A 796 -18.31 21.31 0.09
CA ILE A 796 -18.84 21.82 -1.18
C ILE A 796 -19.26 23.27 -1.03
N ARG A 797 -20.06 23.60 -0.02
CA ARG A 797 -20.56 24.96 0.18
C ARG A 797 -19.43 25.98 0.28
N ARG A 798 -18.40 25.69 1.08
CA ARG A 798 -17.31 26.64 1.27
C ARG A 798 -16.47 26.78 0.00
N ILE A 799 -16.20 25.67 -0.69
CA ILE A 799 -15.49 25.69 -1.98
C ILE A 799 -16.30 26.48 -3.02
N SER A 800 -17.62 26.29 -3.10
CA SER A 800 -18.51 27.08 -3.97
C SER A 800 -18.51 28.58 -3.62
N GLU A 801 -18.50 28.94 -2.34
CA GLU A 801 -18.40 30.34 -1.89
C GLU A 801 -17.08 30.99 -2.36
N VAL A 802 -15.97 30.22 -2.36
CA VAL A 802 -14.66 30.66 -2.86
C VAL A 802 -14.64 30.74 -4.39
N ASP A 803 -15.15 29.72 -5.08
CA ASP A 803 -15.27 29.69 -6.54
C ASP A 803 -16.13 30.87 -7.06
N GLY A 804 -17.22 31.20 -6.36
CA GLY A 804 -18.08 32.35 -6.69
C GLY A 804 -17.45 33.72 -6.42
N ALA A 805 -16.43 33.80 -5.56
CA ALA A 805 -15.67 35.01 -5.29
C ALA A 805 -14.46 35.18 -6.24
N CYS A 806 -13.97 34.09 -6.84
CA CYS A 806 -12.87 34.06 -7.79
C CYS A 806 -13.37 34.21 -9.24
N THR A 807 -13.63 35.44 -9.67
CA THR A 807 -13.73 35.77 -11.11
C THR A 807 -12.33 35.88 -11.72
N CYS A 808 -11.67 34.75 -11.97
CA CYS A 808 -10.52 34.71 -12.86
C CYS A 808 -10.87 33.93 -14.13
N GLU A 809 -10.93 34.65 -15.25
CA GLU A 809 -11.19 34.12 -16.58
C GLU A 809 -10.09 33.15 -17.03
N GLY A 810 -10.49 31.90 -17.29
CA GLY A 810 -10.08 31.10 -18.45
C GLY A 810 -8.62 30.67 -18.61
N ILE A 811 -8.30 29.44 -18.20
CA ILE A 811 -7.44 28.53 -18.98
C ILE A 811 -8.04 27.12 -18.91
N ALA A 812 -8.67 26.68 -20.00
CA ALA A 812 -9.15 25.31 -20.14
C ALA A 812 -7.98 24.39 -20.54
N PHE A 813 -7.65 23.40 -19.70
CA PHE A 813 -6.73 22.33 -20.07
C PHE A 813 -7.48 21.25 -20.85
N GLN A 814 -7.14 21.08 -22.13
CA GLN A 814 -7.55 19.92 -22.92
C GLN A 814 -6.72 18.70 -22.51
N GLN A 815 -7.38 17.61 -22.13
CA GLN A 815 -6.75 16.31 -21.90
C GLN A 815 -6.26 15.70 -23.23
N PRO A 816 -5.10 15.01 -23.27
CA PRO A 816 -4.70 14.24 -24.43
C PRO A 816 -5.54 12.96 -24.57
N LEU A 817 -6.05 12.75 -25.78
CA LEU A 817 -6.82 11.58 -26.20
C LEU A 817 -5.93 10.32 -26.18
N THR A 818 -6.13 9.44 -25.20
CA THR A 818 -5.75 8.03 -25.29
C THR A 818 -6.93 7.21 -25.81
N VAL A 819 -6.67 6.36 -26.80
CA VAL A 819 -7.65 5.40 -27.35
C VAL A 819 -7.97 4.38 -26.26
N GLN A 820 -9.14 4.50 -25.63
CA GLN A 820 -9.54 3.59 -24.55
C GLN A 820 -10.15 2.29 -25.10
N PRO A 821 -9.86 1.12 -24.49
CA PRO A 821 -10.70 -0.06 -24.66
C PRO A 821 -12.14 0.27 -24.21
N LYS A 822 -13.13 -0.38 -24.84
CA LYS A 822 -14.55 -0.19 -24.55
C LYS A 822 -14.79 -0.33 -23.04
N GLN A 823 -15.17 0.77 -22.37
CA GLN A 823 -15.43 0.73 -20.93
C GLN A 823 -16.65 -0.16 -20.63
N PRO A 824 -16.60 -0.96 -19.55
CA PRO A 824 -17.74 -1.77 -19.13
C PRO A 824 -18.93 -0.88 -18.79
N GLN A 825 -20.15 -1.32 -19.10
CA GLN A 825 -21.36 -0.56 -18.82
C GLN A 825 -21.63 -0.45 -17.32
N TYR A 826 -21.31 -1.50 -16.54
CA TYR A 826 -21.58 -1.58 -15.11
C TYR A 826 -20.29 -1.63 -14.29
N LYS A 827 -20.37 -1.19 -13.03
CA LYS A 827 -19.23 -1.30 -12.11
C LYS A 827 -19.06 -2.74 -11.62
N ALA A 828 -20.16 -3.40 -11.24
CA ALA A 828 -20.14 -4.83 -10.93
C ALA A 828 -21.35 -5.61 -11.49
N SER A 829 -21.16 -6.93 -11.62
CA SER A 829 -22.25 -7.88 -11.87
C SER A 829 -22.33 -8.91 -10.75
N VAL A 830 -23.55 -9.30 -10.35
CA VAL A 830 -23.80 -10.44 -9.46
C VAL A 830 -24.17 -11.65 -10.30
N VAL A 831 -23.38 -12.72 -10.22
CA VAL A 831 -23.62 -14.00 -10.91
C VAL A 831 -24.18 -15.02 -9.92
N ILE A 832 -25.35 -15.58 -10.25
CA ILE A 832 -26.01 -16.61 -9.42
C ILE A 832 -26.34 -17.83 -10.29
N PRO A 833 -25.60 -18.95 -10.16
CA PRO A 833 -25.98 -20.21 -10.76
C PRO A 833 -27.07 -20.91 -9.93
N THR A 834 -28.10 -21.42 -10.60
CA THR A 834 -29.22 -22.13 -9.99
C THR A 834 -29.47 -23.50 -10.61
N HIS A 835 -29.90 -24.45 -9.78
CA HIS A 835 -30.47 -25.74 -10.19
C HIS A 835 -31.35 -26.28 -9.07
N ASN A 836 -32.65 -26.36 -9.33
CA ASN A 836 -33.67 -26.80 -8.39
C ASN A 836 -33.52 -26.15 -7.00
N ALA A 837 -33.48 -24.82 -6.98
CA ALA A 837 -33.37 -24.05 -5.75
C ALA A 837 -34.71 -24.01 -4.99
N GLY A 838 -35.84 -24.04 -5.67
CA GLY A 838 -37.15 -24.03 -5.02
C GLY A 838 -37.29 -22.83 -4.07
N THR A 839 -37.68 -23.07 -2.82
CA THR A 839 -38.01 -22.00 -1.86
C THR A 839 -36.81 -21.29 -1.25
N ILE A 840 -35.60 -21.85 -1.32
CA ILE A 840 -34.40 -21.24 -0.69
C ILE A 840 -33.85 -20.03 -1.48
N LEU A 841 -34.25 -19.86 -2.74
CA LEU A 841 -33.79 -18.78 -3.60
C LEU A 841 -34.44 -17.43 -3.28
N ALA A 842 -35.70 -17.43 -2.87
CA ALA A 842 -36.46 -16.19 -2.66
C ALA A 842 -35.80 -15.23 -1.65
N PRO A 843 -35.27 -15.68 -0.49
CA PRO A 843 -34.50 -14.82 0.41
C PRO A 843 -33.24 -14.21 -0.23
N VAL A 844 -32.53 -14.95 -1.08
CA VAL A 844 -31.33 -14.47 -1.78
C VAL A 844 -31.70 -13.35 -2.75
N LEU A 845 -32.72 -13.55 -3.58
CA LEU A 845 -33.19 -12.54 -4.54
C LEU A 845 -33.69 -11.27 -3.84
N SER A 846 -34.41 -11.42 -2.72
CA SER A 846 -34.87 -10.29 -1.90
C SER A 846 -33.70 -9.48 -1.31
N ALA A 847 -32.65 -10.17 -0.83
CA ALA A 847 -31.45 -9.52 -0.31
C ALA A 847 -30.64 -8.79 -1.41
N ILE A 848 -30.64 -9.31 -2.65
CA ILE A 848 -30.04 -8.63 -3.80
C ILE A 848 -30.80 -7.35 -4.17
N GLN A 849 -32.14 -7.39 -4.15
CA GLN A 849 -32.96 -6.21 -4.42
C GLN A 849 -32.70 -5.06 -3.43
N GLN A 850 -32.32 -5.40 -2.21
CA GLN A 850 -32.04 -4.43 -1.14
C GLN A 850 -30.62 -3.86 -1.18
N GLN A 851 -29.75 -4.31 -2.09
CA GLN A 851 -28.37 -3.84 -2.13
C GLN A 851 -28.29 -2.35 -2.49
N GLN A 852 -27.52 -1.61 -1.69
CA GLN A 852 -27.22 -0.20 -1.86
C GLN A 852 -25.76 -0.04 -2.28
N THR A 853 -25.58 0.44 -3.50
CA THR A 853 -24.28 0.73 -4.11
C THR A 853 -24.30 2.14 -4.70
N PRO A 854 -23.17 2.87 -4.74
CA PRO A 854 -23.11 4.20 -5.35
C PRO A 854 -23.14 4.17 -6.89
N TRP A 855 -23.25 2.98 -7.49
CA TRP A 855 -23.19 2.73 -8.93
C TRP A 855 -24.21 1.65 -9.31
N GLU A 856 -24.65 1.63 -10.57
CA GLU A 856 -25.56 0.57 -11.04
C GLU A 856 -24.82 -0.76 -11.22
N PHE A 857 -25.53 -1.86 -10.94
CA PHE A 857 -25.03 -3.22 -11.08
C PHE A 857 -25.95 -4.09 -11.91
N GLN A 858 -25.37 -5.13 -12.52
CA GLN A 858 -26.08 -6.11 -13.33
C GLN A 858 -26.28 -7.41 -12.54
N CYS A 859 -27.37 -8.13 -12.77
CA CYS A 859 -27.51 -9.52 -12.29
C CYS A 859 -27.45 -10.48 -13.48
N VAL A 860 -26.61 -11.52 -13.39
CA VAL A 860 -26.50 -12.59 -14.38
C VAL A 860 -26.90 -13.91 -13.70
N LEU A 861 -28.13 -14.35 -13.99
CA LEU A 861 -28.76 -15.51 -13.36
C LEU A 861 -28.69 -16.68 -14.34
N ILE A 862 -28.17 -17.83 -13.91
CA ILE A 862 -27.97 -18.98 -14.79
C ILE A 862 -28.72 -20.19 -14.25
N ASP A 863 -29.81 -20.55 -14.91
CA ASP A 863 -30.62 -21.72 -14.55
C ASP A 863 -30.19 -22.98 -15.32
N SER A 864 -29.88 -24.05 -14.59
CA SER A 864 -29.45 -25.33 -15.16
C SER A 864 -30.63 -26.27 -15.45
N ASN A 865 -31.67 -25.73 -16.08
CA ASN A 865 -32.90 -26.44 -16.46
C ASN A 865 -33.65 -26.99 -15.23
N SER A 866 -34.01 -26.09 -14.31
CA SER A 866 -34.76 -26.42 -13.09
C SER A 866 -36.21 -26.83 -13.40
N THR A 867 -36.80 -27.65 -12.53
CA THR A 867 -38.16 -28.21 -12.70
C THR A 867 -39.09 -27.96 -11.51
N ASP A 868 -38.70 -27.08 -10.59
CA ASP A 868 -39.30 -26.95 -9.25
C ASP A 868 -39.83 -25.54 -8.93
N GLY A 869 -40.02 -24.70 -9.95
CA GLY A 869 -40.44 -23.30 -9.77
C GLY A 869 -39.29 -22.30 -9.68
N THR A 870 -38.02 -22.74 -9.78
CA THR A 870 -36.84 -21.85 -9.73
C THR A 870 -36.83 -20.84 -10.88
N LEU A 871 -37.08 -21.30 -12.11
CA LEU A 871 -37.06 -20.44 -13.28
C LEU A 871 -38.13 -19.34 -13.21
N GLU A 872 -39.33 -19.69 -12.76
CA GLU A 872 -40.44 -18.77 -12.60
C GLU A 872 -40.10 -17.66 -11.57
N GLN A 873 -39.38 -18.02 -10.50
CA GLN A 873 -38.88 -17.05 -9.51
C GLN A 873 -37.83 -16.10 -10.11
N LEU A 874 -36.88 -16.62 -10.91
CA LEU A 874 -35.89 -15.78 -11.59
C LEU A 874 -36.57 -14.80 -12.57
N GLN A 875 -37.57 -15.28 -13.32
CA GLN A 875 -38.34 -14.45 -14.25
C GLN A 875 -39.14 -13.36 -13.51
N ALA A 876 -39.78 -13.70 -12.39
CA ALA A 876 -40.48 -12.74 -11.56
C ALA A 876 -39.54 -11.66 -11.01
N PHE A 877 -38.34 -12.05 -10.60
CA PHE A 877 -37.30 -11.12 -10.15
C PHE A 877 -36.80 -10.21 -11.28
N ALA A 878 -36.53 -10.75 -12.48
CA ALA A 878 -36.12 -9.95 -13.63
C ALA A 878 -37.19 -8.95 -14.11
N ALA A 879 -38.47 -9.19 -13.78
CA ALA A 879 -39.54 -8.25 -14.10
C ALA A 879 -39.57 -7.01 -13.18
N ILE A 880 -38.97 -7.09 -11.99
CA ILE A 880 -38.97 -6.00 -10.99
C ILE A 880 -37.59 -5.39 -10.75
N GLN A 881 -36.52 -6.16 -10.97
CA GLN A 881 -35.15 -5.70 -10.80
C GLN A 881 -34.58 -5.22 -12.15
N PRO A 882 -34.01 -4.01 -12.23
CA PRO A 882 -33.34 -3.55 -13.44
C PRO A 882 -32.06 -4.36 -13.73
N ASN A 883 -31.63 -4.34 -15.00
CA ASN A 883 -30.33 -4.88 -15.44
C ASN A 883 -30.11 -6.38 -15.14
N VAL A 884 -31.18 -7.19 -15.23
CA VAL A 884 -31.11 -8.64 -15.04
C VAL A 884 -31.01 -9.38 -16.39
N THR A 885 -30.09 -10.33 -16.47
CA THR A 885 -29.96 -11.29 -17.57
C THR A 885 -30.20 -12.69 -17.03
N ILE A 886 -31.13 -13.44 -17.62
CA ILE A 886 -31.37 -14.84 -17.30
C ILE A 886 -30.86 -15.70 -18.44
N GLN A 887 -30.10 -16.73 -18.11
CA GLN A 887 -29.65 -17.76 -19.04
C GLN A 887 -30.12 -19.12 -18.61
N GLN A 888 -30.45 -19.96 -19.57
CA GLN A 888 -30.71 -21.37 -19.33
C GLN A 888 -29.63 -22.23 -19.95
N ILE A 889 -29.26 -23.29 -19.24
CA ILE A 889 -28.46 -24.38 -19.80
C ILE A 889 -29.07 -25.73 -19.64
N ALA A 890 -28.71 -26.59 -20.58
CA ALA A 890 -28.92 -28.01 -20.42
C ALA A 890 -28.14 -28.53 -19.20
N LYS A 891 -28.78 -29.42 -18.45
CA LYS A 891 -28.21 -30.04 -17.25
C LYS A 891 -26.83 -30.70 -17.47
N TRP A 892 -26.57 -31.22 -18.67
CA TRP A 892 -25.30 -31.85 -19.01
C TRP A 892 -24.16 -30.85 -19.27
N GLU A 893 -24.46 -29.56 -19.47
CA GLU A 893 -23.47 -28.48 -19.56
C GLU A 893 -23.07 -27.94 -18.18
N PHE A 894 -23.81 -28.28 -17.12
CA PHE A 894 -23.54 -27.78 -15.78
C PHE A 894 -22.22 -28.34 -15.25
N GLN A 895 -21.31 -27.43 -14.93
CA GLN A 895 -20.13 -27.69 -14.11
C GLN A 895 -19.77 -26.39 -13.38
N HIS A 896 -19.38 -26.51 -12.11
CA HIS A 896 -19.21 -25.37 -11.20
C HIS A 896 -18.37 -24.20 -11.76
N GLY A 897 -17.21 -24.48 -12.35
CA GLY A 897 -16.34 -23.48 -12.98
C GLY A 897 -16.86 -23.00 -14.34
N HIS A 898 -17.34 -23.91 -15.18
CA HIS A 898 -17.85 -23.61 -16.52
C HIS A 898 -19.08 -22.68 -16.47
N THR A 899 -20.04 -22.99 -15.60
CA THR A 899 -21.24 -22.18 -15.40
C THR A 899 -20.89 -20.79 -14.89
N ARG A 900 -19.96 -20.68 -13.93
CA ARG A 900 -19.48 -19.38 -13.42
C ARG A 900 -18.71 -18.59 -14.46
N ASN A 901 -17.84 -19.24 -15.23
CA ASN A 901 -17.12 -18.62 -16.34
C ASN A 901 -18.09 -18.04 -17.37
N ARG A 902 -19.19 -18.74 -17.68
CA ARG A 902 -20.19 -18.16 -18.58
C ARG A 902 -20.85 -16.92 -17.96
N GLY A 903 -21.19 -16.96 -16.67
CA GLY A 903 -21.70 -15.78 -15.97
C GLY A 903 -20.75 -14.57 -16.02
N VAL A 904 -19.45 -14.79 -15.87
CA VAL A 904 -18.44 -13.73 -16.02
C VAL A 904 -18.32 -13.26 -17.47
N ALA A 905 -18.40 -14.17 -18.44
CA ALA A 905 -18.35 -13.84 -19.86
C ALA A 905 -19.48 -12.88 -20.25
N ASP A 906 -20.70 -13.18 -19.78
CA ASP A 906 -21.93 -12.45 -20.11
C ASP A 906 -22.20 -11.22 -19.23
N SER A 907 -21.41 -11.03 -18.17
CA SER A 907 -21.37 -9.79 -17.41
C SER A 907 -20.83 -8.64 -18.28
N ASP A 908 -21.38 -7.44 -18.22
CA ASP A 908 -20.76 -6.22 -18.80
C ASP A 908 -20.20 -5.31 -17.72
N ALA A 909 -19.47 -5.90 -16.76
CA ALA A 909 -18.94 -5.18 -15.60
C ALA A 909 -17.43 -5.32 -15.39
N GLU A 910 -16.86 -4.36 -14.66
CA GLU A 910 -15.45 -4.38 -14.21
C GLU A 910 -15.19 -5.50 -13.19
N PHE A 911 -16.11 -5.66 -12.24
CA PHE A 911 -16.05 -6.65 -11.17
C PHE A 911 -17.20 -7.66 -11.26
N VAL A 912 -16.94 -8.93 -10.94
CA VAL A 912 -17.98 -9.96 -10.96
C VAL A 912 -18.04 -10.66 -9.61
N ALA A 913 -19.14 -10.44 -8.90
CA ALA A 913 -19.46 -11.06 -7.61
C ALA A 913 -20.22 -12.38 -7.81
N PHE A 914 -19.86 -13.41 -7.06
CA PHE A 914 -20.56 -14.70 -7.04
C PHE A 914 -21.34 -14.89 -5.75
N LEU A 915 -22.56 -15.42 -5.90
CA LEU A 915 -23.35 -16.01 -4.83
C LEU A 915 -23.89 -17.36 -5.27
N THR A 916 -23.97 -18.30 -4.34
CA THR A 916 -24.79 -19.51 -4.56
C THR A 916 -26.26 -19.23 -4.27
N GLN A 917 -27.14 -20.07 -4.84
CA GLN A 917 -28.59 -19.99 -4.72
C GLN A 917 -29.16 -20.05 -3.28
N ASP A 918 -28.31 -20.31 -2.28
CA ASP A 918 -28.60 -20.43 -0.85
C ASP A 918 -27.78 -19.46 0.03
N ALA A 919 -26.90 -18.63 -0.54
CA ALA A 919 -26.11 -17.66 0.20
C ALA A 919 -26.82 -16.30 0.26
N ILE A 920 -27.34 -15.93 1.44
CA ILE A 920 -28.14 -14.72 1.61
C ILE A 920 -27.24 -13.58 2.11
N PRO A 921 -27.02 -12.48 1.37
CA PRO A 921 -26.38 -11.28 1.89
C PRO A 921 -26.97 -10.86 3.25
N ALA A 922 -26.11 -10.60 4.23
CA ALA A 922 -26.55 -10.33 5.59
C ALA A 922 -27.08 -8.89 5.78
N ASP A 923 -26.68 -7.96 4.90
CA ASP A 923 -27.12 -6.56 4.88
C ASP A 923 -27.15 -6.00 3.45
N GLU A 924 -27.65 -4.76 3.32
CA GLU A 924 -27.75 -3.99 2.08
C GLU A 924 -26.41 -3.55 1.49
N HIS A 925 -25.27 -3.79 2.14
CA HIS A 925 -23.96 -3.29 1.70
C HIS A 925 -22.99 -4.39 1.28
N TRP A 926 -23.45 -5.64 1.19
CA TRP A 926 -22.63 -6.79 0.82
C TRP A 926 -21.85 -6.58 -0.50
N LEU A 927 -22.52 -6.13 -1.56
CA LEU A 927 -21.90 -5.96 -2.88
C LEU A 927 -20.89 -4.79 -2.87
N ASP A 928 -21.24 -3.67 -2.25
CA ASP A 928 -20.34 -2.53 -2.06
C ASP A 928 -19.10 -2.93 -1.26
N ASN A 929 -19.25 -3.72 -0.20
CA ASN A 929 -18.14 -4.17 0.65
C ASN A 929 -17.19 -5.11 -0.10
N LEU A 930 -17.69 -6.00 -0.97
CA LEU A 930 -16.83 -6.86 -1.81
C LEU A 930 -16.02 -6.02 -2.80
N VAL A 931 -16.69 -5.14 -3.55
CA VAL A 931 -16.05 -4.33 -4.60
C VAL A 931 -15.09 -3.33 -3.98
N SER A 932 -15.51 -2.61 -2.93
CA SER A 932 -14.65 -1.67 -2.20
C SER A 932 -13.39 -2.35 -1.63
N ALA A 933 -13.53 -3.58 -1.10
CA ALA A 933 -12.37 -4.33 -0.61
C ALA A 933 -11.38 -4.65 -1.75
N LEU A 934 -11.89 -5.05 -2.92
CA LEU A 934 -11.06 -5.36 -4.07
C LEU A 934 -10.45 -4.11 -4.73
N GLU A 935 -11.19 -3.01 -4.84
CA GLU A 935 -10.69 -1.72 -5.31
C GLU A 935 -9.60 -1.14 -4.41
N SER A 936 -9.75 -1.33 -3.10
CA SER A 936 -8.71 -0.95 -2.14
C SER A 936 -7.40 -1.74 -2.32
N GLN A 937 -7.35 -2.77 -3.16
CA GLN A 937 -6.14 -3.56 -3.40
C GLN A 937 -5.93 -3.79 -4.89
N PRO A 938 -5.33 -2.81 -5.62
CA PRO A 938 -5.14 -2.93 -7.07
C PRO A 938 -4.37 -4.18 -7.52
N ALA A 939 -3.47 -4.70 -6.67
CA ALA A 939 -2.71 -5.92 -6.93
C ALA A 939 -3.52 -7.21 -6.69
N ALA A 940 -4.75 -7.13 -6.18
CA ALA A 940 -5.57 -8.28 -5.90
C ALA A 940 -6.46 -8.68 -7.09
N ALA A 941 -6.51 -9.98 -7.37
CA ALA A 941 -7.32 -10.55 -8.44
C ALA A 941 -8.76 -10.84 -8.02
N GLY A 942 -8.97 -11.16 -6.75
CA GLY A 942 -10.30 -11.41 -6.22
C GLY A 942 -10.40 -11.17 -4.71
N ALA A 943 -11.63 -11.06 -4.24
CA ALA A 943 -12.02 -10.90 -2.85
C ALA A 943 -13.03 -11.99 -2.47
N PHE A 944 -12.98 -12.47 -1.24
CA PHE A 944 -13.99 -13.39 -0.69
C PHE A 944 -14.49 -12.87 0.66
N GLY A 945 -15.77 -13.08 0.93
CA GLY A 945 -16.44 -12.57 2.11
C GLY A 945 -16.61 -13.59 3.24
N ARG A 946 -17.16 -13.12 4.35
CA ARG A 946 -17.38 -13.92 5.56
C ARG A 946 -18.70 -14.68 5.49
N HIS A 947 -18.75 -15.88 6.04
CA HIS A 947 -20.01 -16.64 6.19
C HIS A 947 -20.44 -16.67 7.67
N ILE A 948 -21.74 -16.53 7.90
CA ILE A 948 -22.42 -16.81 9.17
C ILE A 948 -23.49 -17.87 8.94
N ALA A 949 -23.93 -18.54 10.00
CA ALA A 949 -24.98 -19.56 9.86
C ALA A 949 -26.36 -18.94 9.59
N HIS A 950 -27.27 -19.71 8.98
CA HIS A 950 -28.68 -19.33 8.88
C HIS A 950 -29.33 -19.27 10.27
N ASP A 951 -30.40 -18.48 10.35
CA ASP A 951 -31.20 -18.36 11.55
C ASP A 951 -31.79 -19.74 11.90
N GLY A 952 -31.59 -20.19 13.15
CA GLY A 952 -32.00 -21.52 13.60
C GLY A 952 -30.98 -22.65 13.37
N ALA A 953 -29.81 -22.36 12.79
CA ALA A 953 -28.73 -23.34 12.70
C ALA A 953 -28.27 -23.81 14.10
N SER A 954 -27.74 -25.03 14.19
CA SER A 954 -27.31 -25.57 15.48
C SER A 954 -26.17 -24.73 16.06
N PRO A 955 -26.06 -24.59 17.39
CA PRO A 955 -24.98 -23.82 18.00
C PRO A 955 -23.57 -24.31 17.61
N MET A 956 -23.45 -25.58 17.20
CA MET A 956 -22.21 -26.13 16.69
C MET A 956 -21.80 -25.50 15.36
N ILE A 957 -22.74 -25.47 14.41
CA ILE A 957 -22.51 -24.93 13.06
C ILE A 957 -22.20 -23.43 13.15
N GLN A 958 -22.92 -22.71 14.01
CA GLN A 958 -22.65 -21.30 14.31
C GLN A 958 -21.20 -21.11 14.79
N ASN A 959 -20.78 -21.88 15.80
CA ASN A 959 -19.43 -21.79 16.35
C ASN A 959 -18.33 -22.21 15.35
N GLU A 960 -18.56 -23.24 14.53
CA GLU A 960 -17.60 -23.67 13.51
C GLU A 960 -17.32 -22.56 12.48
N LEU A 961 -18.37 -21.93 11.95
CA LEU A 961 -18.24 -20.80 11.03
C LEU A 961 -17.58 -19.60 11.69
N GLU A 962 -18.02 -19.22 12.90
CA GLU A 962 -17.41 -18.11 13.65
C GLU A 962 -15.91 -18.34 13.88
N CYS A 963 -15.51 -19.54 14.33
CA CYS A 963 -14.11 -19.86 14.58
C CYS A 963 -13.28 -19.88 13.30
N HIS A 964 -13.82 -20.41 12.21
CA HIS A 964 -13.13 -20.44 10.91
C HIS A 964 -12.81 -19.02 10.42
N PHE A 965 -13.81 -18.15 10.34
CA PHE A 965 -13.64 -16.79 9.83
C PHE A 965 -12.89 -15.86 10.80
N ALA A 966 -13.02 -16.06 12.12
CA ALA A 966 -12.17 -15.38 13.11
C ALA A 966 -10.70 -15.83 13.03
N GLY A 967 -10.45 -17.04 12.53
CA GLY A 967 -9.10 -17.52 12.21
C GLY A 967 -8.44 -16.68 11.11
N LEU A 968 -9.22 -16.24 10.11
CA LEU A 968 -8.73 -15.43 8.99
C LEU A 968 -8.39 -14.00 9.39
N ASP A 969 -9.04 -13.45 10.43
CA ASP A 969 -8.74 -12.11 10.99
C ASP A 969 -7.31 -11.97 11.55
N LYS A 970 -6.63 -13.10 11.76
CA LYS A 970 -5.22 -13.14 12.21
C LYS A 970 -4.24 -12.78 11.09
N PHE A 971 -4.66 -12.85 9.83
CA PHE A 971 -3.82 -12.58 8.66
C PHE A 971 -4.08 -11.20 8.07
N PRO A 972 -3.15 -10.65 7.25
CA PRO A 972 -3.42 -9.45 6.47
C PRO A 972 -4.66 -9.64 5.58
N LYS A 973 -5.43 -8.57 5.38
CA LYS A 973 -6.62 -8.63 4.50
C LYS A 973 -6.26 -9.02 3.08
N ALA A 974 -5.16 -8.50 2.53
CA ALA A 974 -4.62 -8.89 1.24
C ALA A 974 -3.51 -9.93 1.42
N LEU A 975 -3.69 -11.08 0.80
CA LEU A 975 -2.76 -12.20 0.85
C LEU A 975 -2.13 -12.41 -0.52
N SER A 976 -0.80 -12.43 -0.57
CA SER A 976 0.02 -12.77 -1.74
C SER A 976 1.14 -13.71 -1.31
N LEU A 977 1.96 -14.18 -2.26
CA LEU A 977 3.17 -14.97 -1.95
C LEU A 977 4.14 -14.24 -1.01
N ASN A 978 4.14 -12.90 -1.03
CA ASN A 978 5.06 -12.07 -0.25
C ASN A 978 4.46 -11.61 1.09
N SER A 979 3.21 -11.98 1.40
CA SER A 979 2.60 -11.66 2.70
C SER A 979 3.41 -12.28 3.84
N LYS A 980 3.85 -11.43 4.78
CA LYS A 980 4.80 -11.68 5.89
C LYS A 980 5.00 -13.16 6.28
N GLN A 981 6.09 -13.73 5.76
CA GLN A 981 6.62 -15.05 6.10
C GLN A 981 6.98 -15.23 7.59
N GLU A 982 7.17 -14.14 8.33
CA GLU A 982 7.65 -14.15 9.72
C GLU A 982 6.54 -14.38 10.78
N LEU A 983 5.25 -14.27 10.41
CA LEU A 983 4.13 -14.39 11.35
C LEU A 983 3.65 -15.82 11.63
N ILE A 984 4.29 -16.85 11.06
CA ILE A 984 3.82 -18.25 11.19
C ILE A 984 5.02 -19.21 11.27
N CYS A 985 5.32 -19.72 12.46
CA CYS A 985 6.20 -20.88 12.61
C CYS A 985 5.41 -22.20 12.48
N ALA A 986 5.96 -23.10 11.65
CA ALA A 986 6.04 -24.57 11.81
C ALA A 986 5.18 -25.55 10.96
N ASP A 987 4.36 -25.14 9.99
CA ASP A 987 3.84 -26.10 8.97
C ASP A 987 3.48 -25.40 7.65
N ASP A 988 4.21 -25.72 6.56
CA ASP A 988 3.99 -25.20 5.19
C ASP A 988 2.53 -25.40 4.73
N GLN A 989 1.90 -26.49 5.19
CA GLN A 989 0.55 -26.87 4.78
C GLN A 989 -0.54 -25.90 5.26
N ALA A 990 -0.52 -25.46 6.53
CA ALA A 990 -1.57 -24.58 7.06
C ALA A 990 -1.54 -23.20 6.40
N TRP A 991 -0.35 -22.70 6.11
CA TRP A 991 -0.18 -21.44 5.38
C TRP A 991 -0.67 -21.55 3.94
N ARG A 992 -0.35 -22.63 3.24
CA ARG A 992 -0.84 -22.90 1.89
C ARG A 992 -2.37 -22.97 1.84
N GLN A 993 -2.99 -23.59 2.85
CA GLN A 993 -4.46 -23.61 2.99
C GLN A 993 -5.07 -22.20 3.09
N VAL A 994 -4.44 -21.31 3.86
CA VAL A 994 -4.88 -19.90 3.94
C VAL A 994 -4.71 -19.18 2.59
N LEU A 995 -3.62 -19.45 1.86
CA LEU A 995 -3.33 -18.84 0.56
C LEU A 995 -4.27 -19.28 -0.56
N HIS A 996 -4.74 -20.54 -0.58
CA HIS A 996 -5.68 -21.00 -1.60
C HIS A 996 -7.15 -20.96 -1.15
N PHE A 997 -7.46 -20.66 0.12
CA PHE A 997 -8.84 -20.53 0.56
C PHE A 997 -9.54 -19.34 -0.13
N TYR A 998 -10.59 -19.65 -0.89
CA TYR A 998 -11.45 -18.72 -1.60
C TYR A 998 -12.78 -19.45 -1.84
N SER A 999 -13.91 -18.77 -1.73
CA SER A 999 -15.23 -19.43 -1.78
C SER A 999 -16.20 -18.64 -2.65
N ASP A 1000 -16.61 -19.24 -3.77
CA ASP A 1000 -17.60 -18.65 -4.69
C ASP A 1000 -19.05 -18.75 -4.19
N ASN A 1001 -19.24 -19.15 -2.94
CA ASN A 1001 -20.49 -18.89 -2.21
C ASN A 1001 -20.64 -17.40 -1.87
N ASN A 1002 -19.52 -16.69 -1.73
CA ASN A 1002 -19.45 -15.26 -1.41
C ASN A 1002 -18.09 -14.69 -1.84
N SER A 1003 -17.98 -14.32 -3.12
CA SER A 1003 -16.73 -13.79 -3.66
C SER A 1003 -16.94 -12.73 -4.74
N CYS A 1004 -15.86 -12.08 -5.15
CA CYS A 1004 -15.83 -11.11 -6.22
C CYS A 1004 -14.47 -11.11 -6.92
N LEU A 1005 -14.43 -11.23 -8.25
CA LEU A 1005 -13.19 -11.19 -9.03
C LEU A 1005 -13.12 -9.97 -9.96
N ARG A 1006 -11.90 -9.58 -10.34
CA ARG A 1006 -11.68 -8.63 -11.44
C ARG A 1006 -11.86 -9.34 -12.78
N LYS A 1007 -12.77 -8.83 -13.60
CA LYS A 1007 -13.05 -9.42 -14.93
C LYS A 1007 -11.81 -9.41 -15.82
N SER A 1008 -10.98 -8.36 -15.75
CA SER A 1008 -9.73 -8.26 -16.50
C SER A 1008 -8.76 -9.40 -16.20
N ILE A 1009 -8.62 -9.78 -14.93
CA ILE A 1009 -7.73 -10.88 -14.53
C ILE A 1009 -8.37 -12.24 -14.87
N TRP A 1010 -9.69 -12.36 -14.76
CA TRP A 1010 -10.40 -13.55 -15.21
C TRP A 1010 -10.25 -13.81 -16.72
N GLN A 1011 -10.16 -12.77 -17.56
CA GLN A 1011 -9.93 -12.95 -19.01
C GLN A 1011 -8.60 -13.64 -19.31
N GLU A 1012 -7.59 -13.42 -18.47
CA GLU A 1012 -6.29 -14.09 -18.54
C GLU A 1012 -6.29 -15.44 -17.81
N MET A 1013 -7.09 -15.54 -16.76
CA MET A 1013 -7.13 -16.66 -15.81
C MET A 1013 -8.58 -17.04 -15.47
N PRO A 1014 -9.30 -17.77 -16.34
CA PRO A 1014 -10.65 -18.22 -16.03
C PRO A 1014 -10.64 -19.29 -14.94
N LEU A 1015 -11.79 -19.53 -14.30
CA LEU A 1015 -11.92 -20.60 -13.31
C LEU A 1015 -11.70 -21.97 -13.99
N PRO A 1016 -10.98 -22.90 -13.36
CA PRO A 1016 -10.74 -24.22 -13.94
C PRO A 1016 -12.01 -25.07 -13.93
N CYS A 1017 -12.23 -25.83 -15.00
CA CYS A 1017 -13.35 -26.76 -15.10
C CYS A 1017 -13.02 -28.08 -14.38
N VAL A 1018 -13.15 -28.10 -13.05
CA VAL A 1018 -12.93 -29.30 -12.19
C VAL A 1018 -14.19 -29.74 -11.44
N PRO A 1019 -14.34 -31.03 -11.08
CA PRO A 1019 -15.55 -31.49 -10.39
C PRO A 1019 -15.85 -30.78 -9.07
N PHE A 1020 -14.82 -30.28 -8.36
CA PHE A 1020 -14.92 -29.61 -7.07
C PHE A 1020 -13.72 -28.68 -6.83
N GLY A 1021 -13.94 -27.56 -6.15
CA GLY A 1021 -12.88 -26.66 -5.66
C GLY A 1021 -12.22 -25.79 -6.73
N GLU A 1022 -12.97 -25.41 -7.77
CA GLU A 1022 -12.52 -24.53 -8.84
C GLU A 1022 -12.05 -23.16 -8.32
N ASP A 1023 -12.71 -22.66 -7.29
CA ASP A 1023 -12.49 -21.37 -6.66
C ASP A 1023 -11.14 -21.35 -5.89
N GLN A 1024 -10.84 -22.42 -5.16
CA GLN A 1024 -9.57 -22.57 -4.47
C GLN A 1024 -8.40 -22.82 -5.42
N LEU A 1025 -8.61 -23.59 -6.49
CA LEU A 1025 -7.59 -23.77 -7.54
C LEU A 1025 -7.31 -22.45 -8.27
N TRP A 1026 -8.35 -21.67 -8.55
CA TRP A 1026 -8.21 -20.35 -9.13
C TRP A 1026 -7.42 -19.42 -8.19
N ALA A 1027 -7.73 -19.42 -6.89
CA ALA A 1027 -7.01 -18.67 -5.87
C ALA A 1027 -5.52 -19.05 -5.81
N GLU A 1028 -5.19 -20.35 -5.83
CA GLU A 1028 -3.79 -20.79 -5.90
C GLU A 1028 -3.11 -20.27 -7.18
N ALA A 1029 -3.79 -20.35 -8.33
CA ALA A 1029 -3.23 -19.94 -9.61
C ALA A 1029 -2.92 -18.42 -9.64
N ILE A 1030 -3.83 -17.57 -9.17
CA ILE A 1030 -3.61 -16.11 -9.11
C ILE A 1030 -2.46 -15.77 -8.17
N ILE A 1031 -2.38 -16.43 -7.01
CA ILE A 1031 -1.29 -16.23 -6.02
C ILE A 1031 0.05 -16.63 -6.63
N ARG A 1032 0.12 -17.78 -7.32
CA ARG A 1032 1.33 -18.24 -8.03
C ARG A 1032 1.77 -17.32 -9.16
N ARG A 1033 0.84 -16.58 -9.77
CA ARG A 1033 1.13 -15.53 -10.77
C ARG A 1033 1.51 -14.18 -10.16
N GLY A 1034 1.58 -14.07 -8.84
CA GLY A 1034 2.00 -12.85 -8.14
C GLY A 1034 0.87 -11.90 -7.77
N TYR A 1035 -0.39 -12.23 -8.11
CA TYR A 1035 -1.55 -11.46 -7.66
C TYR A 1035 -1.83 -11.72 -6.17
N ALA A 1036 -2.54 -10.79 -5.54
CA ALA A 1036 -3.09 -10.98 -4.19
C ALA A 1036 -4.55 -11.47 -4.24
N LYS A 1037 -5.07 -11.94 -3.10
CA LYS A 1037 -6.51 -12.08 -2.82
C LYS A 1037 -6.90 -11.32 -1.57
N VAL A 1038 -8.13 -10.82 -1.50
CA VAL A 1038 -8.61 -10.03 -0.35
C VAL A 1038 -9.64 -10.80 0.46
N TYR A 1039 -9.53 -10.77 1.79
CA TYR A 1039 -10.59 -11.17 2.70
C TYR A 1039 -11.47 -9.95 3.07
N ALA A 1040 -12.65 -9.86 2.45
CA ALA A 1040 -13.64 -8.81 2.65
C ALA A 1040 -14.53 -9.14 3.87
N LYS A 1041 -13.97 -9.00 5.08
CA LYS A 1041 -14.63 -9.40 6.35
C LYS A 1041 -16.05 -8.85 6.55
N ASP A 1042 -16.31 -7.66 5.99
CA ASP A 1042 -17.57 -6.89 6.14
C ASP A 1042 -18.58 -7.24 5.04
N ALA A 1043 -18.18 -8.02 4.02
CA ALA A 1043 -19.10 -8.62 3.04
C ALA A 1043 -19.59 -9.97 3.56
N VAL A 1044 -20.70 -9.96 4.30
CA VAL A 1044 -21.18 -11.12 5.05
C VAL A 1044 -22.37 -11.77 4.33
N VAL A 1045 -22.40 -13.11 4.29
CA VAL A 1045 -23.58 -13.88 3.88
C VAL A 1045 -24.00 -14.88 4.96
N LYS A 1046 -25.30 -15.16 5.07
CA LYS A 1046 -25.84 -16.31 5.78
C LYS A 1046 -25.79 -17.53 4.86
N HIS A 1047 -25.01 -18.55 5.22
CA HIS A 1047 -24.86 -19.79 4.47
C HIS A 1047 -24.40 -20.92 5.40
N SER A 1048 -25.27 -21.90 5.62
CA SER A 1048 -24.96 -23.08 6.44
C SER A 1048 -25.85 -24.26 6.08
N HIS A 1049 -25.37 -25.47 6.31
CA HIS A 1049 -26.09 -26.69 5.97
C HIS A 1049 -26.21 -27.65 7.14
N HIS A 1050 -27.33 -28.37 7.20
CA HIS A 1050 -27.56 -29.47 8.14
C HIS A 1050 -27.43 -30.80 7.41
N TYR A 1051 -26.22 -31.35 7.39
CA TYR A 1051 -25.96 -32.65 6.79
C TYR A 1051 -26.17 -33.78 7.78
N SER A 1052 -26.70 -34.89 7.30
CA SER A 1052 -26.64 -36.15 8.03
C SER A 1052 -25.19 -36.64 8.15
N PRO A 1053 -24.89 -37.57 9.07
CA PRO A 1053 -23.56 -38.18 9.16
C PRO A 1053 -23.12 -38.84 7.85
N ALA A 1054 -24.04 -39.44 7.09
CA ALA A 1054 -23.71 -40.06 5.80
C ALA A 1054 -23.27 -39.02 4.75
N GLU A 1055 -24.02 -37.93 4.61
CA GLU A 1055 -23.67 -36.83 3.70
C GLU A 1055 -22.38 -36.13 4.15
N THR A 1056 -22.19 -35.94 5.45
CA THR A 1056 -20.97 -35.37 6.03
C THR A 1056 -19.75 -36.22 5.67
N TYR A 1057 -19.85 -37.55 5.78
CA TYR A 1057 -18.81 -38.47 5.37
C TYR A 1057 -18.48 -38.35 3.88
N GLU A 1058 -19.50 -38.37 3.01
CA GLU A 1058 -19.31 -38.33 1.56
C GLU A 1058 -18.66 -37.02 1.10
N ARG A 1059 -19.15 -35.87 1.60
CA ARG A 1059 -18.58 -34.56 1.29
C ARG A 1059 -17.15 -34.42 1.79
N SER A 1060 -16.88 -34.90 3.00
CA SER A 1060 -15.53 -34.88 3.56
C SER A 1060 -14.58 -35.78 2.75
N ALA A 1061 -15.04 -36.93 2.24
CA ALA A 1061 -14.23 -37.77 1.38
C ALA A 1061 -13.87 -37.09 0.04
N ILE A 1062 -14.84 -36.40 -0.58
CA ILE A 1062 -14.61 -35.62 -1.81
C ILE A 1062 -13.63 -34.48 -1.56
N GLU A 1063 -13.81 -33.73 -0.47
CA GLU A 1063 -12.95 -32.62 -0.07
C GLU A 1063 -11.51 -33.10 0.21
N ALA A 1064 -11.34 -34.21 0.92
CA ALA A 1064 -10.02 -34.77 1.19
C ALA A 1064 -9.32 -35.29 -0.06
N GLU A 1065 -10.06 -35.92 -0.97
CA GLU A 1065 -9.51 -36.35 -2.26
C GLU A 1065 -9.06 -35.15 -3.09
N PHE A 1066 -9.86 -34.08 -3.13
CA PHE A 1066 -9.50 -32.82 -3.76
C PHE A 1066 -8.22 -32.23 -3.17
N PHE A 1067 -8.13 -32.10 -1.84
CA PHE A 1067 -6.95 -31.55 -1.18
C PHE A 1067 -5.69 -32.39 -1.40
N ARG A 1068 -5.83 -33.72 -1.42
CA ARG A 1068 -4.74 -34.64 -1.71
C ARG A 1068 -4.24 -34.51 -3.14
N THR A 1069 -5.15 -34.55 -4.11
CA THR A 1069 -4.81 -34.59 -5.53
C THR A 1069 -4.38 -33.24 -6.08
N CYS A 1070 -4.97 -32.13 -5.61
CA CYS A 1070 -4.70 -30.79 -6.12
C CYS A 1070 -3.56 -30.08 -5.38
N PHE A 1071 -3.45 -30.26 -4.05
CA PHE A 1071 -2.48 -29.51 -3.24
C PHE A 1071 -1.44 -30.41 -2.54
N GLY A 1072 -1.57 -31.74 -2.63
CA GLY A 1072 -0.68 -32.68 -1.94
C GLY A 1072 -0.93 -32.75 -0.43
N HIS A 1073 -2.10 -32.33 0.05
CA HIS A 1073 -2.43 -32.29 1.47
C HIS A 1073 -3.00 -33.63 1.95
N THR A 1074 -2.40 -34.21 2.99
CA THR A 1074 -2.94 -35.41 3.64
C THR A 1074 -3.69 -35.03 4.90
N LEU A 1075 -5.02 -35.11 4.85
CA LEU A 1075 -5.86 -34.96 6.04
C LEU A 1075 -5.76 -36.25 6.88
N HIS A 1076 -5.26 -36.12 8.11
CA HIS A 1076 -4.86 -37.20 9.04
C HIS A 1076 -3.77 -38.16 8.53
N ARG A 1077 -2.51 -37.82 8.84
CA ARG A 1077 -1.32 -38.64 8.52
C ARG A 1077 -1.28 -40.00 9.25
N SER A 1078 -2.05 -40.19 10.32
CA SER A 1078 -2.11 -41.44 11.08
C SER A 1078 -3.45 -41.64 11.78
N ARG A 1079 -3.78 -42.89 12.15
CA ARG A 1079 -4.97 -43.21 12.95
C ARG A 1079 -4.95 -42.50 14.30
N LEU A 1080 -3.78 -42.39 14.94
CA LEU A 1080 -3.62 -41.66 16.20
C LEU A 1080 -3.95 -40.18 16.07
N ALA A 1081 -3.54 -39.53 14.97
CA ALA A 1081 -3.86 -38.13 14.71
C ALA A 1081 -5.36 -37.91 14.44
N MET A 1082 -6.02 -38.87 13.80
CA MET A 1082 -7.47 -38.86 13.59
C MET A 1082 -8.23 -39.02 14.91
N ASP A 1083 -7.87 -40.01 15.73
CA ASP A 1083 -8.52 -40.28 17.01
C ASP A 1083 -8.35 -39.08 17.97
N ALA A 1084 -7.18 -38.41 17.94
CA ALA A 1084 -6.92 -37.19 18.70
C ALA A 1084 -7.79 -36.00 18.21
N ALA A 1085 -7.93 -35.81 16.89
CA ALA A 1085 -8.78 -34.77 16.32
C ALA A 1085 -10.26 -34.99 16.66
N ILE A 1086 -10.77 -36.21 16.48
CA ILE A 1086 -12.13 -36.59 16.88
C ILE A 1086 -12.33 -36.30 18.37
N SER A 1087 -11.38 -36.66 19.23
CA SER A 1087 -11.48 -36.40 20.67
C SER A 1087 -11.55 -34.90 20.99
N ASN A 1088 -10.77 -34.08 20.30
CA ASN A 1088 -10.75 -32.63 20.51
C ASN A 1088 -12.05 -31.97 20.03
N ASP A 1089 -12.53 -32.33 18.85
CA ASP A 1089 -13.76 -31.78 18.29
C ASP A 1089 -14.99 -32.22 19.09
N CYS A 1090 -15.02 -33.47 19.58
CA CYS A 1090 -16.06 -33.93 20.51
C CYS A 1090 -16.00 -33.20 21.87
N LYS A 1091 -14.82 -32.87 22.40
CA LYS A 1091 -14.71 -32.06 23.64
C LYS A 1091 -15.20 -30.63 23.42
N ALA A 1092 -14.84 -30.02 22.29
CA ALA A 1092 -15.33 -28.69 21.91
C ALA A 1092 -16.86 -28.70 21.80
N ALA A 1093 -17.42 -29.73 21.15
CA ALA A 1093 -18.84 -29.99 21.05
C ALA A 1093 -19.54 -30.07 22.42
N SER A 1094 -18.99 -30.85 23.36
CA SER A 1094 -19.52 -30.93 24.73
C SER A 1094 -19.48 -29.58 25.45
N ALA A 1095 -18.39 -28.83 25.31
CA ALA A 1095 -18.22 -27.54 25.97
C ALA A 1095 -19.21 -26.48 25.46
N ILE A 1096 -19.49 -26.48 24.14
CA ILE A 1096 -20.49 -25.60 23.52
C ILE A 1096 -21.89 -25.94 24.03
N ALA A 1097 -22.25 -27.22 24.08
CA ALA A 1097 -23.54 -27.66 24.61
C ALA A 1097 -23.72 -27.26 26.09
N MET A 1098 -22.67 -27.39 26.92
CA MET A 1098 -22.72 -26.95 28.32
C MET A 1098 -22.87 -25.43 28.47
N ARG A 1099 -22.19 -24.63 27.64
CA ARG A 1099 -22.23 -23.15 27.71
C ARG A 1099 -23.58 -22.57 27.32
N ASN A 1100 -24.28 -23.19 26.39
CA ASN A 1100 -25.51 -22.63 25.83
C ASN A 1100 -26.77 -22.93 26.64
N LYS A 1101 -26.66 -23.63 27.79
CA LYS A 1101 -27.81 -24.09 28.62
C LYS A 1101 -28.95 -24.70 27.78
N THR A 1102 -28.64 -25.23 26.60
CA THR A 1102 -29.67 -25.74 25.72
C THR A 1102 -30.16 -27.06 26.31
N ASN A 1103 -31.48 -27.25 26.33
CA ASN A 1103 -32.10 -28.58 26.40
C ASN A 1103 -31.76 -29.35 25.11
N ASN A 1104 -30.49 -29.46 24.73
CA ASN A 1104 -30.07 -30.36 23.66
C ASN A 1104 -30.55 -31.73 24.10
N THR A 1105 -31.54 -32.26 23.39
CA THR A 1105 -31.93 -33.65 23.60
C THR A 1105 -30.68 -34.50 23.41
N VAL A 1106 -30.51 -35.57 24.18
CA VAL A 1106 -29.38 -36.51 24.06
C VAL A 1106 -29.09 -36.88 22.59
N ASN A 1107 -30.13 -36.85 21.75
CA ASN A 1107 -30.11 -37.08 20.31
C ASN A 1107 -29.33 -36.04 19.49
N GLU A 1108 -29.33 -34.74 19.81
CA GLU A 1108 -28.62 -33.71 19.03
C GLU A 1108 -27.11 -33.73 19.26
N LEU A 1109 -26.70 -33.98 20.50
CA LEU A 1109 -25.30 -34.21 20.87
C LEU A 1109 -24.77 -35.50 20.24
N ASP A 1110 -25.56 -36.58 20.28
CA ASP A 1110 -25.21 -37.83 19.63
C ASP A 1110 -25.09 -37.65 18.11
N HIS A 1111 -26.04 -36.97 17.47
CA HIS A 1111 -25.97 -36.64 16.05
C HIS A 1111 -24.73 -35.82 15.69
N SER A 1112 -24.33 -34.87 16.54
CA SER A 1112 -23.11 -34.07 16.37
C SER A 1112 -21.86 -34.93 16.46
N TYR A 1113 -21.79 -35.86 17.42
CA TYR A 1113 -20.67 -36.81 17.53
C TYR A 1113 -20.59 -37.74 16.33
N GLN A 1114 -21.72 -38.28 15.86
CA GLN A 1114 -21.75 -39.10 14.66
C GLN A 1114 -21.28 -38.32 13.43
N SER A 1115 -21.65 -37.04 13.31
CA SER A 1115 -21.21 -36.17 12.21
C SER A 1115 -19.72 -35.83 12.28
N ILE A 1116 -19.17 -35.56 13.48
CA ILE A 1116 -17.72 -35.37 13.69
C ILE A 1116 -16.94 -36.63 13.30
N ILE A 1117 -17.39 -37.80 13.77
CA ILE A 1117 -16.77 -39.08 13.43
C ILE A 1117 -16.83 -39.32 11.92
N ALA A 1118 -17.99 -39.09 11.30
CA ALA A 1118 -18.18 -39.21 9.86
C ALA A 1118 -17.24 -38.29 9.06
N LYS A 1119 -17.09 -37.02 9.46
CA LYS A 1119 -16.18 -36.04 8.84
C LYS A 1119 -14.75 -36.57 8.79
N HIS A 1120 -14.21 -36.95 9.95
CA HIS A 1120 -12.83 -37.46 10.05
C HIS A 1120 -12.63 -38.81 9.36
N LEU A 1121 -13.65 -39.69 9.36
CA LEU A 1121 -13.61 -40.95 8.61
C LEU A 1121 -13.61 -40.72 7.10
N GLY A 1122 -14.38 -39.75 6.61
CA GLY A 1122 -14.39 -39.32 5.22
C GLY A 1122 -13.01 -38.81 4.80
N TRP A 1123 -12.43 -37.90 5.60
CA TRP A 1123 -11.09 -37.38 5.37
C TRP A 1123 -10.00 -38.47 5.31
N LYS A 1124 -10.11 -39.50 6.16
CA LYS A 1124 -9.15 -40.60 6.18
C LYS A 1124 -9.28 -41.55 4.98
N ASN A 1125 -10.50 -41.88 4.55
CA ASN A 1125 -10.71 -42.92 3.54
C ASN A 1125 -10.27 -42.51 2.13
N ALA A 1126 -10.13 -41.21 1.85
CA ALA A 1126 -9.47 -40.71 0.64
C ALA A 1126 -7.96 -41.03 0.55
N ASN A 1127 -7.33 -41.47 1.64
CA ASN A 1127 -5.91 -41.86 1.67
C ASN A 1127 -5.67 -43.36 1.38
N LYS A 1128 -6.71 -44.13 1.05
CA LYS A 1128 -6.60 -45.51 0.55
C LYS A 1128 -6.70 -45.52 -0.96
#